data_AF-A0A9D8W8R6-F1
#
_entry.id   AF-A0A9D8W8R6-F1
#
_cell.length_a   1.000
_cell.length_b   1.000
_cell.length_c   1.000
_cell.angle_alpha   90.00
_cell.angle_beta   90.00
_cell.angle_gamma   90.00
#
_symmetry.space_group_name_H-M   'P 1'
#
loop_
_entity.id
_entity.type
_entity.pdbx_description
1 polymer ?
#
loop_
_entity_poly.entity_id
_entity_poly.type
_entity_poly.pdbx_seq_one_letter_code
_entity_poly.pdbx_strand_id
1 'polypeptide(L)'
;TMTASAGDISGTDLDIEGASVELTGPVAATDSATITATTGDLTLHDDLTSTGSILLDAASGKATAAGLDADTTLGVTAEDIDLNGTAVGGGAVTMTASAGDISGTDLDIEGASVELTGPVNATDSATITATTGDLTLNGDLTSTGSILLDAASGKATAAGLDADTTLDITADDIEVTGNTVADGALSMIAEAFDIVLQGTVEAASVYLEAAGDITASDTITATTGAIEIEAGDEANLAALDAATTIEVTAASLEVTGDATAGGDATFRALTGDATLGGKTTSEGGDILVEAKLGLATVNDAESDGDTTVVGGSVDVLGDIIAMGQASLQALTGNVDVQGSVTANGGLLLLEAGQGDAVINKISSLTNVSIMALDLDLSGSISAGDEVRLTSLDSGTTVVLGGDGSTGSVILRNPAGLTIDADELSRISTGKLRIDAEANDALLLDVDFTGATLGDLSIGANNSSQIIAAGSVQGLDALTIGYVDGGDDRRPGLIVVPGELGQDTTTGRLGAVTLNSSQDIIIGPQTFQAFYQADDPSLASLGKLNPAAFKASRNHIFIAADDLKLYAPGDIVQLNTGSGVDGRGVVFKVAAVDEGVVNPSGDGPERVVLFGVVIREDGTRVTSYSAGLEPRILFPGTTDASGNVVEEPLEKSADYRFNLCIIGDSVSCSNALLREAEPTAGVAGSDPNPYVAGPDLSFDDEDDQDGEGDLGGVAATGNESLWGAGVR
;
A
#
# COMPACT_ATOMS: atom_id res chain seq x y z
N THR A 1 -9.63 20.98 -79.03
CA THR A 1 -8.18 21.25 -78.97
C THR A 1 -7.87 22.67 -79.39
N MET A 2 -7.21 23.43 -78.53
CA MET A 2 -6.55 24.69 -78.82
C MET A 2 -5.06 24.54 -78.53
N THR A 3 -4.22 25.02 -79.43
CA THR A 3 -2.75 24.88 -79.31
C THR A 3 -2.10 26.24 -79.51
N ALA A 4 -1.43 26.74 -78.47
CA ALA A 4 -0.51 27.86 -78.60
C ALA A 4 0.88 27.32 -78.95
N SER A 5 1.25 27.42 -80.22
CA SER A 5 2.56 26.95 -80.72
C SER A 5 3.71 27.92 -80.41
N ALA A 6 3.39 29.14 -79.98
CA ALA A 6 4.28 30.14 -79.41
C ALA A 6 3.45 31.14 -78.56
N GLY A 7 3.84 31.36 -77.29
CA GLY A 7 3.14 32.22 -76.34
C GLY A 7 2.04 31.51 -75.56
N ASP A 8 1.25 32.28 -74.80
CA ASP A 8 0.26 31.76 -73.84
C ASP A 8 -1.17 31.86 -74.40
N ILE A 9 -2.04 30.94 -74.02
CA ILE A 9 -3.49 31.11 -74.16
C ILE A 9 -3.92 32.10 -73.08
N SER A 10 -4.17 33.36 -73.46
CA SER A 10 -4.37 34.44 -72.49
C SER A 10 -5.60 35.30 -72.74
N GLY A 11 -6.19 35.81 -71.64
CA GLY A 11 -7.34 36.70 -71.64
C GLY A 11 -7.53 37.40 -70.30
N THR A 12 -8.47 38.36 -70.22
CA THR A 12 -8.89 38.92 -68.92
C THR A 12 -9.79 37.92 -68.22
N ASP A 13 -10.94 37.64 -68.83
CA ASP A 13 -11.75 36.47 -68.54
C ASP A 13 -11.53 35.44 -69.65
N LEU A 14 -11.16 34.22 -69.27
CA LEU A 14 -11.05 33.10 -70.17
C LEU A 14 -12.28 32.19 -69.97
N ASP A 15 -13.13 32.12 -70.97
CA ASP A 15 -14.31 31.25 -71.00
C ASP A 15 -14.21 30.31 -72.21
N ILE A 16 -13.96 29.03 -71.94
CA ILE A 16 -13.76 28.00 -72.96
C ILE A 16 -14.76 26.88 -72.73
N GLU A 17 -15.67 26.70 -73.67
CA GLU A 17 -16.66 25.61 -73.64
C GLU A 17 -16.47 24.69 -74.86
N GLY A 18 -16.51 23.38 -74.63
CA GLY A 18 -16.45 22.36 -75.68
C GLY A 18 -17.13 21.05 -75.29
N ALA A 19 -17.28 20.14 -76.24
CA ALA A 19 -17.68 18.75 -75.95
C ALA A 19 -16.59 18.00 -75.17
N SER A 20 -15.34 18.24 -75.57
CA SER A 20 -14.09 17.92 -74.88
C SER A 20 -13.14 19.10 -75.09
N VAL A 21 -12.29 19.39 -74.13
CA VAL A 21 -11.34 20.50 -74.17
C VAL A 21 -9.93 19.96 -73.99
N GLU A 22 -9.02 20.43 -74.84
CA GLU A 22 -7.60 20.07 -74.77
C GLU A 22 -6.81 21.34 -75.07
N LEU A 23 -6.01 21.80 -74.10
CA LEU A 23 -5.19 22.99 -74.20
C LEU A 23 -3.70 22.60 -74.12
N THR A 24 -2.92 23.06 -75.09
CA THR A 24 -1.46 22.89 -75.13
C THR A 24 -0.81 24.27 -75.24
N GLY A 25 0.16 24.54 -74.37
CA GLY A 25 0.76 25.84 -74.08
C GLY A 25 0.25 26.42 -72.75
N PRO A 26 1.05 27.23 -72.03
CA PRO A 26 0.63 27.86 -70.78
C PRO A 26 -0.67 28.65 -70.94
N VAL A 27 -1.50 28.64 -69.90
CA VAL A 27 -2.80 29.35 -69.88
C VAL A 27 -2.78 30.41 -68.78
N ALA A 28 -3.20 31.63 -69.10
CA ALA A 28 -3.14 32.76 -68.16
C ALA A 28 -4.39 33.67 -68.26
N ALA A 29 -5.12 33.81 -67.16
CA ALA A 29 -6.22 34.77 -67.02
C ALA A 29 -5.83 35.91 -66.07
N THR A 30 -6.21 37.15 -66.38
CA THR A 30 -5.97 38.30 -65.48
C THR A 30 -7.19 38.69 -64.65
N ASP A 31 -8.22 37.86 -64.61
CA ASP A 31 -9.40 38.00 -63.74
C ASP A 31 -9.99 36.61 -63.45
N SER A 32 -10.46 35.87 -64.45
CA SER A 32 -11.04 34.54 -64.21
C SER A 32 -10.82 33.57 -65.36
N ALA A 33 -10.72 32.27 -65.06
CA ALA A 33 -10.71 31.21 -66.04
C ALA A 33 -11.83 30.21 -65.73
N THR A 34 -12.77 30.05 -66.66
CA THR A 34 -13.80 29.00 -66.63
C THR A 34 -13.61 28.12 -67.87
N ILE A 35 -13.42 26.82 -67.66
CA ILE A 35 -13.22 25.87 -68.74
C ILE A 35 -14.16 24.69 -68.56
N THR A 36 -15.02 24.46 -69.55
CA THR A 36 -16.09 23.45 -69.49
C THR A 36 -15.98 22.46 -70.64
N ALA A 37 -15.87 21.17 -70.30
CA ALA A 37 -16.01 20.03 -71.20
C ALA A 37 -17.37 19.34 -70.95
N THR A 38 -18.36 19.68 -71.75
CA THR A 38 -19.78 19.34 -71.53
C THR A 38 -20.12 17.86 -71.60
N THR A 39 -19.30 17.01 -72.25
CA THR A 39 -19.62 15.58 -72.46
C THR A 39 -18.41 14.64 -72.39
N GLY A 40 -17.20 15.16 -72.19
CA GLY A 40 -15.98 14.37 -72.26
C GLY A 40 -14.85 15.09 -71.55
N ASP A 41 -13.61 14.76 -71.91
CA ASP A 41 -12.47 15.13 -71.09
C ASP A 41 -12.04 16.60 -71.23
N LEU A 42 -11.43 17.09 -70.15
CA LEU A 42 -10.69 18.35 -70.06
C LEU A 42 -9.22 18.03 -69.80
N THR A 43 -8.33 18.40 -70.71
CA THR A 43 -6.89 18.19 -70.54
C THR A 43 -6.11 19.51 -70.70
N LEU A 44 -5.38 19.88 -69.66
CA LEU A 44 -4.40 20.97 -69.64
C LEU A 44 -3.01 20.34 -69.60
N HIS A 45 -2.26 20.47 -70.70
CA HIS A 45 -0.90 19.91 -70.80
C HIS A 45 0.17 20.76 -70.09
N ASP A 46 -0.15 22.01 -69.79
CA ASP A 46 0.72 23.00 -69.14
C ASP A 46 -0.09 23.76 -68.07
N ASP A 47 0.60 24.54 -67.24
CA ASP A 47 -0.01 25.25 -66.10
C ASP A 47 -1.08 26.26 -66.53
N LEU A 48 -2.13 26.36 -65.71
CA LEU A 48 -3.15 27.40 -65.79
C LEU A 48 -3.04 28.33 -64.57
N THR A 49 -2.83 29.61 -64.84
CA THR A 49 -2.72 30.68 -63.84
C THR A 49 -3.87 31.67 -63.97
N SER A 50 -4.37 32.21 -62.86
CA SER A 50 -5.42 33.23 -62.83
C SER A 50 -5.22 34.18 -61.66
N THR A 51 -5.27 35.50 -61.91
CA THR A 51 -5.29 36.48 -60.80
C THR A 51 -6.66 36.60 -60.11
N GLY A 52 -7.61 35.75 -60.47
CA GLY A 52 -8.83 35.54 -59.69
C GLY A 52 -9.17 34.06 -59.66
N SER A 53 -10.32 33.63 -60.16
CA SER A 53 -10.76 32.23 -59.97
C SER A 53 -10.37 31.33 -61.15
N ILE A 54 -10.19 30.05 -60.88
CA ILE A 54 -10.13 28.96 -61.87
C ILE A 54 -11.27 28.00 -61.57
N LEU A 55 -12.15 27.77 -62.55
CA LEU A 55 -13.25 26.80 -62.49
C LEU A 55 -13.16 25.85 -63.68
N LEU A 56 -12.94 24.57 -63.39
CA LEU A 56 -12.85 23.50 -64.37
C LEU A 56 -14.04 22.56 -64.20
N ASP A 57 -14.81 22.36 -65.27
CA ASP A 57 -15.97 21.46 -65.27
C ASP A 57 -15.83 20.44 -66.41
N ALA A 58 -15.66 19.17 -66.04
CA ALA A 58 -15.74 18.01 -66.92
C ALA A 58 -16.67 16.96 -66.29
N ALA A 59 -17.85 17.37 -65.79
CA ALA A 59 -18.75 16.53 -64.99
C ALA A 59 -19.20 15.19 -65.62
N SER A 60 -18.88 14.90 -66.89
CA SER A 60 -19.14 13.61 -67.57
C SER A 60 -17.89 12.99 -68.19
N GLY A 61 -16.71 13.41 -67.74
CA GLY A 61 -15.42 12.93 -68.22
C GLY A 61 -14.31 13.20 -67.20
N LYS A 62 -13.07 13.03 -67.65
CA LYS A 62 -11.87 13.21 -66.83
C LYS A 62 -11.34 14.64 -66.93
N ALA A 63 -10.90 15.22 -65.82
CA ALA A 63 -10.10 16.43 -65.80
C ALA A 63 -8.62 16.06 -65.55
N THR A 64 -7.71 16.55 -66.38
CA THR A 64 -6.27 16.40 -66.18
C THR A 64 -5.62 17.78 -66.22
N ALA A 65 -4.85 18.12 -65.19
CA ALA A 65 -4.14 19.39 -65.10
C ALA A 65 -2.66 19.21 -64.77
N ALA A 66 -1.79 19.98 -65.45
CA ALA A 66 -0.36 20.02 -65.14
C ALA A 66 -0.06 20.84 -63.87
N GLY A 67 -0.80 21.92 -63.65
CA GLY A 67 -0.70 22.78 -62.48
C GLY A 67 -1.81 23.84 -62.54
N LEU A 68 -2.34 24.21 -61.38
CA LEU A 68 -3.44 25.17 -61.23
C LEU A 68 -3.06 26.19 -60.17
N ASP A 69 -3.12 27.48 -60.51
CA ASP A 69 -2.78 28.57 -59.60
C ASP A 69 -3.80 29.71 -59.73
N ALA A 70 -4.68 29.83 -58.75
CA ALA A 70 -5.72 30.85 -58.67
C ALA A 70 -5.48 31.77 -57.47
N ASP A 71 -5.43 33.09 -57.66
CA ASP A 71 -5.32 34.04 -56.54
C ASP A 71 -6.57 34.03 -55.62
N THR A 72 -7.70 33.50 -56.10
CA THR A 72 -8.92 33.36 -55.31
C THR A 72 -9.39 31.91 -55.25
N THR A 73 -10.49 31.55 -55.90
CA THR A 73 -11.08 30.21 -55.79
C THR A 73 -10.56 29.28 -56.88
N LEU A 74 -10.20 28.07 -56.49
CA LEU A 74 -9.93 26.96 -57.40
C LEU A 74 -11.04 25.91 -57.26
N GLY A 75 -11.77 25.63 -58.35
CA GLY A 75 -12.82 24.63 -58.40
C GLY A 75 -12.58 23.65 -59.53
N VAL A 76 -12.63 22.35 -59.24
CA VAL A 76 -12.56 21.28 -60.25
C VAL A 76 -13.71 20.29 -60.01
N THR A 77 -14.54 20.07 -61.01
CA THR A 77 -15.60 19.06 -60.96
C THR A 77 -15.47 18.13 -62.16
N ALA A 78 -15.34 16.83 -61.92
CA ALA A 78 -15.21 15.83 -62.97
C ALA A 78 -15.74 14.45 -62.52
N GLU A 79 -15.77 13.48 -63.42
CA GLU A 79 -15.88 12.08 -63.02
C GLU A 79 -14.61 11.63 -62.30
N ASP A 80 -13.45 12.07 -62.80
CA ASP A 80 -12.11 11.68 -62.37
C ASP A 80 -11.15 12.89 -62.53
N ILE A 81 -10.24 13.11 -61.59
CA ILE A 81 -9.34 14.27 -61.54
C ILE A 81 -7.89 13.80 -61.41
N ASP A 82 -7.06 14.09 -62.42
CA ASP A 82 -5.62 13.87 -62.37
C ASP A 82 -4.88 15.21 -62.23
N LEU A 83 -4.08 15.34 -61.18
CA LEU A 83 -3.15 16.43 -60.95
C LEU A 83 -1.71 15.94 -61.18
N ASN A 84 -1.06 16.50 -62.19
CA ASN A 84 0.36 16.23 -62.49
C ASN A 84 1.31 17.26 -61.87
N GLY A 85 0.79 18.17 -61.05
CA GLY A 85 1.53 19.21 -60.35
C GLY A 85 0.63 19.93 -59.35
N THR A 86 1.08 21.07 -58.86
CA THR A 86 0.47 21.77 -57.72
C THR A 86 -0.90 22.36 -58.04
N ALA A 87 -1.80 22.34 -57.07
CA ALA A 87 -3.10 22.99 -57.15
C ALA A 87 -3.28 24.00 -56.02
N VAL A 88 -3.12 25.28 -56.34
CA VAL A 88 -3.09 26.38 -55.37
C VAL A 88 -4.27 27.32 -55.59
N GLY A 89 -4.96 27.66 -54.50
CA GLY A 89 -5.98 28.69 -54.43
C GLY A 89 -5.70 29.67 -53.29
N GLY A 90 -5.63 30.98 -53.57
CA GLY A 90 -5.52 32.00 -52.51
C GLY A 90 -6.77 32.10 -51.62
N GLY A 91 -7.88 31.51 -52.05
CA GLY A 91 -9.14 31.29 -51.35
C GLY A 91 -9.47 29.80 -51.24
N ALA A 92 -10.74 29.42 -51.35
CA ALA A 92 -11.13 28.00 -51.24
C ALA A 92 -10.64 27.18 -52.44
N VAL A 93 -10.14 25.98 -52.16
CA VAL A 93 -9.93 24.90 -53.15
C VAL A 93 -11.02 23.86 -52.97
N THR A 94 -11.76 23.57 -54.03
CA THR A 94 -12.82 22.57 -54.04
C THR A 94 -12.62 21.61 -55.20
N MET A 95 -12.56 20.31 -54.91
CA MET A 95 -12.45 19.29 -55.95
C MET A 95 -13.50 18.21 -55.74
N THR A 96 -14.17 17.83 -56.82
CA THR A 96 -15.21 16.80 -56.78
C THR A 96 -14.97 15.80 -57.90
N ALA A 97 -14.48 14.62 -57.54
CA ALA A 97 -14.45 13.42 -58.37
C ALA A 97 -15.70 12.59 -58.08
N SER A 98 -16.67 12.64 -59.00
CA SER A 98 -18.01 12.07 -58.77
C SER A 98 -18.11 10.55 -58.97
N ALA A 99 -17.14 9.93 -59.64
CA ALA A 99 -17.16 8.49 -59.94
C ALA A 99 -15.78 7.81 -59.81
N GLY A 100 -14.69 8.52 -60.07
CA GLY A 100 -13.29 8.12 -59.91
C GLY A 100 -12.67 8.77 -58.68
N ASP A 101 -11.38 9.10 -58.79
CA ASP A 101 -10.56 9.65 -57.72
C ASP A 101 -10.00 11.04 -58.03
N ILE A 102 -9.42 11.67 -57.02
CA ILE A 102 -8.51 12.79 -57.16
C ILE A 102 -7.11 12.20 -57.03
N SER A 103 -6.37 12.11 -58.13
CA SER A 103 -5.12 11.36 -58.20
C SER A 103 -3.93 12.20 -58.65
N GLY A 104 -2.73 11.80 -58.20
CA GLY A 104 -1.47 12.43 -58.58
C GLY A 104 -0.27 11.55 -58.20
N THR A 105 0.92 11.90 -58.70
CA THR A 105 2.15 11.31 -58.18
C THR A 105 2.45 11.90 -56.81
N ASP A 106 2.75 13.19 -56.79
CA ASP A 106 2.71 14.03 -55.59
C ASP A 106 1.43 14.85 -55.65
N LEU A 107 0.57 14.70 -54.66
CA LEU A 107 -0.56 15.60 -54.48
C LEU A 107 -0.11 16.75 -53.58
N ASP A 108 -0.11 17.96 -54.14
CA ASP A 108 0.20 19.20 -53.42
C ASP A 108 -0.94 20.18 -53.67
N ILE A 109 -1.80 20.31 -52.66
CA ILE A 109 -3.04 21.09 -52.73
C ILE A 109 -3.04 22.11 -51.60
N GLU A 110 -3.09 23.39 -51.95
CA GLU A 110 -3.06 24.49 -50.97
C GLU A 110 -4.22 25.45 -51.20
N GLY A 111 -4.95 25.75 -50.11
CA GLY A 111 -6.08 26.68 -50.10
C GLY A 111 -6.14 27.53 -48.83
N ALA A 112 -6.95 28.58 -48.84
CA ALA A 112 -7.45 29.18 -47.60
C ALA A 112 -8.30 28.19 -46.79
N SER A 113 -9.07 27.36 -47.50
CA SER A 113 -9.79 26.18 -47.04
C SER A 113 -9.75 25.14 -48.16
N VAL A 114 -9.80 23.84 -47.83
CA VAL A 114 -9.74 22.76 -48.82
C VAL A 114 -10.88 21.77 -48.59
N GLU A 115 -11.65 21.48 -49.64
CA GLU A 115 -12.67 20.42 -49.63
C GLU A 115 -12.49 19.49 -50.82
N LEU A 116 -12.18 18.22 -50.54
CA LEU A 116 -12.02 17.17 -51.53
C LEU A 116 -13.14 16.14 -51.37
N THR A 117 -13.85 15.89 -52.47
CA THR A 117 -14.95 14.92 -52.51
C THR A 117 -14.68 13.83 -53.53
N GLY A 118 -14.74 12.59 -53.07
CA GLY A 118 -14.26 11.40 -53.78
C GLY A 118 -13.01 10.82 -53.09
N PRO A 119 -12.61 9.58 -53.43
CA PRO A 119 -11.32 9.03 -52.99
C PRO A 119 -10.16 9.91 -53.46
N VAL A 120 -9.10 10.01 -52.66
CA VAL A 120 -7.89 10.77 -52.97
C VAL A 120 -6.69 9.82 -52.96
N ASN A 121 -5.91 9.80 -54.04
CA ASN A 121 -4.84 8.81 -54.24
C ASN A 121 -3.53 9.47 -54.68
N ALA A 122 -2.49 9.38 -53.85
CA ALA A 122 -1.13 9.77 -54.22
C ALA A 122 -0.25 8.53 -54.43
N THR A 123 0.52 8.49 -55.52
CA THR A 123 1.47 7.39 -55.78
C THR A 123 2.89 7.67 -55.29
N ASP A 124 3.11 8.74 -54.54
CA ASP A 124 4.35 9.04 -53.83
C ASP A 124 4.04 9.77 -52.51
N SER A 125 3.52 11.00 -52.53
CA SER A 125 3.15 11.70 -51.29
C SER A 125 1.94 12.61 -51.47
N ALA A 126 1.19 12.84 -50.39
CA ALA A 126 0.09 13.79 -50.34
C ALA A 126 0.37 14.87 -49.29
N THR A 127 0.38 16.13 -49.70
CA THR A 127 0.42 17.31 -48.85
C THR A 127 -0.81 18.15 -49.15
N ILE A 128 -1.65 18.37 -48.14
CA ILE A 128 -2.89 19.13 -48.30
C ILE A 128 -2.97 20.17 -47.19
N THR A 129 -3.03 21.44 -47.58
CA THR A 129 -2.89 22.58 -46.68
C THR A 129 -4.09 23.51 -46.78
N ALA A 130 -4.76 23.74 -45.65
CA ALA A 130 -5.77 24.76 -45.45
C ALA A 130 -5.19 25.87 -44.53
N THR A 131 -4.75 26.96 -45.15
CA THR A 131 -3.94 28.00 -44.48
C THR A 131 -4.68 28.84 -43.43
N THR A 132 -6.02 28.91 -43.48
CA THR A 132 -6.83 29.76 -42.58
C THR A 132 -8.16 29.17 -42.12
N GLY A 133 -8.55 28.03 -42.67
CA GLY A 133 -9.86 27.43 -42.49
C GLY A 133 -9.78 25.92 -42.55
N ASP A 134 -10.91 25.28 -42.81
CA ASP A 134 -11.02 23.84 -42.67
C ASP A 134 -10.40 23.07 -43.84
N LEU A 135 -9.91 21.88 -43.51
CA LEU A 135 -9.50 20.84 -44.44
C LEU A 135 -10.49 19.67 -44.32
N THR A 136 -11.23 19.40 -45.38
CA THR A 136 -12.25 18.33 -45.39
C THR A 136 -11.98 17.35 -46.52
N LEU A 137 -11.74 16.08 -46.14
CA LEU A 137 -11.64 14.94 -47.04
C LEU A 137 -12.90 14.07 -46.87
N ASN A 138 -13.85 14.22 -47.79
CA ASN A 138 -15.13 13.49 -47.76
C ASN A 138 -15.00 12.03 -48.24
N GLY A 139 -13.83 11.63 -48.72
CA GLY A 139 -13.48 10.26 -49.07
C GLY A 139 -12.12 9.89 -48.50
N ASP A 140 -11.76 8.61 -48.61
CA ASP A 140 -10.49 8.10 -48.10
C ASP A 140 -9.31 8.70 -48.86
N LEU A 141 -8.23 9.02 -48.14
CA LEU A 141 -6.94 9.41 -48.72
C LEU A 141 -5.94 8.27 -48.57
N THR A 142 -5.41 7.81 -49.70
CA THR A 142 -4.36 6.79 -49.75
C THR A 142 -3.08 7.34 -50.38
N SER A 143 -1.92 6.98 -49.83
CA SER A 143 -0.61 7.38 -50.33
C SER A 143 0.38 6.23 -50.24
N THR A 144 1.11 5.93 -51.33
CA THR A 144 2.23 4.97 -51.27
C THR A 144 3.51 5.54 -50.66
N GLY A 145 3.41 6.73 -50.07
CA GLY A 145 4.42 7.31 -49.19
C GLY A 145 3.72 8.11 -48.11
N SER A 146 4.10 9.37 -47.91
CA SER A 146 3.63 10.13 -46.74
C SER A 146 2.31 10.85 -47.00
N ILE A 147 1.55 11.06 -45.93
CA ILE A 147 0.40 11.96 -45.87
C ILE A 147 0.74 13.07 -44.88
N LEU A 148 0.63 14.33 -45.32
CA LEU A 148 0.71 15.52 -44.50
C LEU A 148 -0.55 16.35 -44.67
N LEU A 149 -1.29 16.55 -43.58
CA LEU A 149 -2.50 17.36 -43.54
C LEU A 149 -2.27 18.54 -42.59
N ASP A 150 -2.37 19.77 -43.10
CA ASP A 150 -2.18 20.98 -42.32
C ASP A 150 -3.44 21.86 -42.42
N ALA A 151 -4.09 22.09 -41.28
CA ALA A 151 -5.19 23.03 -41.12
C ALA A 151 -4.91 23.97 -39.94
N ALA A 152 -3.76 24.65 -39.98
CA ALA A 152 -3.19 25.52 -38.92
C ALA A 152 -4.12 26.53 -38.21
N SER A 153 -5.36 26.74 -38.65
CA SER A 153 -6.34 27.60 -37.96
C SER A 153 -7.78 27.10 -38.12
N GLY A 154 -7.95 25.82 -38.47
CA GLY A 154 -9.23 25.22 -38.79
C GLY A 154 -9.28 23.75 -38.39
N LYS A 155 -10.39 23.11 -38.71
CA LYS A 155 -10.61 21.69 -38.45
C LYS A 155 -10.07 20.85 -39.61
N ALA A 156 -9.35 19.78 -39.30
CA ALA A 156 -9.07 18.70 -40.24
C ALA A 156 -10.10 17.57 -40.06
N THR A 157 -10.86 17.26 -41.10
CA THR A 157 -11.81 16.14 -41.13
C THR A 157 -11.44 15.16 -42.23
N ALA A 158 -11.34 13.87 -41.90
CA ALA A 158 -11.07 12.81 -42.87
C ALA A 158 -12.00 11.60 -42.72
N ALA A 159 -12.38 11.01 -43.87
CA ALA A 159 -13.13 9.76 -43.90
C ALA A 159 -12.27 8.55 -43.51
N GLY A 160 -11.02 8.51 -43.96
CA GLY A 160 -10.05 7.45 -43.67
C GLY A 160 -8.71 7.80 -44.29
N LEU A 161 -7.62 7.31 -43.70
CA LEU A 161 -6.26 7.67 -44.10
C LEU A 161 -5.38 6.41 -44.14
N ASP A 162 -4.58 6.27 -45.20
CA ASP A 162 -3.69 5.12 -45.41
C ASP A 162 -2.37 5.59 -46.04
N ALA A 163 -1.26 5.52 -45.30
CA ALA A 163 0.06 5.94 -45.73
C ALA A 163 1.09 4.80 -45.60
N ASP A 164 1.81 4.48 -46.68
CA ASP A 164 2.91 3.49 -46.65
C ASP A 164 4.16 4.00 -45.89
N THR A 165 4.24 5.29 -45.52
CA THR A 165 5.33 5.84 -44.71
C THR A 165 4.83 6.59 -43.47
N THR A 166 4.74 7.92 -43.50
CA THR A 166 4.36 8.71 -42.32
C THR A 166 3.01 9.35 -42.54
N LEU A 167 2.28 9.54 -41.44
CA LEU A 167 1.02 10.26 -41.44
C LEU A 167 1.09 11.34 -40.38
N ASP A 168 1.06 12.60 -40.83
CA ASP A 168 1.14 13.78 -39.99
C ASP A 168 -0.10 14.65 -40.18
N ILE A 169 -0.77 15.01 -39.09
CA ILE A 169 -1.89 15.96 -39.08
C ILE A 169 -1.62 17.04 -38.05
N THR A 170 -1.70 18.30 -38.47
CA THR A 170 -1.70 19.47 -37.57
C THR A 170 -2.93 20.32 -37.87
N ALA A 171 -3.74 20.59 -36.85
CA ALA A 171 -4.96 21.41 -36.99
C ALA A 171 -5.37 22.04 -35.64
N ASP A 172 -6.38 22.91 -35.65
CA ASP A 172 -6.99 23.35 -34.39
C ASP A 172 -7.85 22.23 -33.77
N ASP A 173 -8.51 21.41 -34.59
CA ASP A 173 -9.37 20.28 -34.24
C ASP A 173 -9.18 19.16 -35.28
N ILE A 174 -9.17 17.90 -34.85
CA ILE A 174 -8.96 16.74 -35.73
C ILE A 174 -10.09 15.73 -35.56
N GLU A 175 -10.75 15.36 -36.66
CA GLU A 175 -11.75 14.29 -36.68
C GLU A 175 -11.48 13.31 -37.82
N VAL A 176 -11.23 12.04 -37.48
CA VAL A 176 -11.14 10.94 -38.45
C VAL A 176 -12.23 9.91 -38.17
N THR A 177 -13.13 9.75 -39.14
CA THR A 177 -14.34 8.94 -38.96
C THR A 177 -14.16 7.46 -39.30
N GLY A 178 -13.15 7.12 -40.09
CA GLY A 178 -12.78 5.76 -40.46
C GLY A 178 -11.40 5.40 -39.92
N ASN A 179 -10.76 4.44 -40.59
CA ASN A 179 -9.48 3.91 -40.14
C ASN A 179 -8.33 4.86 -40.48
N THR A 180 -7.33 4.88 -39.62
CA THR A 180 -6.06 5.58 -39.83
C THR A 180 -4.94 4.56 -39.81
N VAL A 181 -4.26 4.40 -40.94
CA VAL A 181 -3.16 3.44 -41.11
C VAL A 181 -1.90 4.16 -41.56
N ALA A 182 -0.78 3.86 -40.90
CA ALA A 182 0.55 4.32 -41.31
C ALA A 182 1.59 3.20 -41.15
N ASP A 183 2.22 2.74 -42.22
CA ASP A 183 3.28 1.72 -42.13
C ASP A 183 4.51 2.21 -41.32
N GLY A 184 4.66 3.53 -41.17
CA GLY A 184 5.63 4.22 -40.31
C GLY A 184 4.97 4.98 -39.15
N ALA A 185 5.50 6.15 -38.81
CA ALA A 185 5.02 6.91 -37.67
C ALA A 185 3.72 7.67 -37.99
N LEU A 186 2.81 7.67 -37.03
CA LEU A 186 1.62 8.52 -36.99
C LEU A 186 1.80 9.63 -35.95
N SER A 187 1.58 10.88 -36.37
CA SER A 187 1.54 12.05 -35.48
C SER A 187 0.28 12.86 -35.74
N MET A 188 -0.51 13.14 -34.71
CA MET A 188 -1.65 14.05 -34.77
C MET A 188 -1.54 15.09 -33.67
N ILE A 189 -1.62 16.36 -34.04
CA ILE A 189 -1.51 17.49 -33.11
C ILE A 189 -2.71 18.42 -33.32
N ALA A 190 -3.61 18.46 -32.32
CA ALA A 190 -4.69 19.42 -32.23
C ALA A 190 -4.29 20.59 -31.32
N GLU A 191 -3.97 21.74 -31.93
CA GLU A 191 -3.35 22.88 -31.23
C GLU A 191 -4.31 23.63 -30.30
N ALA A 192 -5.63 23.51 -30.52
CA ALA A 192 -6.63 24.32 -29.80
C ALA A 192 -7.78 23.52 -29.17
N PHE A 193 -8.15 22.39 -29.77
CA PHE A 193 -9.31 21.58 -29.38
C PHE A 193 -8.92 20.10 -29.32
N ASP A 194 -9.71 19.24 -29.97
CA ASP A 194 -9.78 17.82 -29.66
C ASP A 194 -9.18 16.97 -30.79
N ILE A 195 -8.88 15.72 -30.46
CA ILE A 195 -8.67 14.65 -31.43
C ILE A 195 -9.79 13.62 -31.27
N VAL A 196 -10.55 13.37 -32.33
CA VAL A 196 -11.62 12.38 -32.36
C VAL A 196 -11.34 11.32 -33.42
N LEU A 197 -11.16 10.08 -32.98
CA LEU A 197 -10.85 8.91 -33.79
C LEU A 197 -11.97 7.87 -33.63
N GLN A 198 -12.73 7.63 -34.68
CA GLN A 198 -13.87 6.71 -34.63
C GLN A 198 -13.54 5.29 -35.14
N GLY A 199 -12.57 5.16 -36.04
CA GLY A 199 -12.08 3.88 -36.54
C GLY A 199 -10.81 3.39 -35.84
N THR A 200 -10.29 2.25 -36.31
CA THR A 200 -9.04 1.69 -35.79
C THR A 200 -7.85 2.54 -36.19
N VAL A 201 -6.87 2.67 -35.30
CA VAL A 201 -5.58 3.30 -35.59
C VAL A 201 -4.50 2.24 -35.56
N GLU A 202 -3.76 2.10 -36.66
CA GLU A 202 -2.62 1.18 -36.76
C GLU A 202 -1.41 1.91 -37.35
N ALA A 203 -0.32 1.99 -36.58
CA ALA A 203 0.92 2.59 -37.06
C ALA A 203 2.17 1.86 -36.56
N ALA A 204 3.35 2.16 -37.10
CA ALA A 204 4.60 1.71 -36.48
C ALA A 204 4.77 2.27 -35.07
N SER A 205 4.46 3.56 -34.89
CA SER A 205 4.39 4.28 -33.61
C SER A 205 3.30 5.34 -33.69
N VAL A 206 2.66 5.64 -32.56
CA VAL A 206 1.54 6.59 -32.49
C VAL A 206 1.87 7.71 -31.50
N TYR A 207 1.77 8.95 -31.95
CA TYR A 207 1.83 10.16 -31.13
C TYR A 207 0.56 10.99 -31.32
N LEU A 208 -0.18 11.25 -30.25
CA LEU A 208 -1.37 12.10 -30.25
C LEU A 208 -1.21 13.19 -29.19
N GLU A 209 -1.36 14.46 -29.59
CA GLU A 209 -1.35 15.61 -28.69
C GLU A 209 -2.58 16.48 -28.97
N ALA A 210 -3.37 16.78 -27.93
CA ALA A 210 -4.52 17.68 -28.05
C ALA A 210 -4.54 18.67 -26.89
N ALA A 211 -4.84 19.94 -27.19
CA ALA A 211 -5.06 20.95 -26.14
C ALA A 211 -6.34 20.68 -25.33
N GLY A 212 -7.32 20.01 -25.91
CA GLY A 212 -8.56 19.56 -25.28
C GLY A 212 -8.59 18.04 -25.05
N ASP A 213 -9.65 17.40 -25.53
CA ASP A 213 -9.91 15.98 -25.32
C ASP A 213 -9.28 15.10 -26.42
N ILE A 214 -8.89 13.87 -26.06
CA ILE A 214 -8.57 12.81 -27.03
C ILE A 214 -9.57 11.68 -26.86
N THR A 215 -10.36 11.41 -27.89
CA THR A 215 -11.30 10.29 -27.92
C THR A 215 -10.93 9.30 -29.02
N ALA A 216 -10.66 8.05 -28.64
CA ALA A 216 -10.46 6.94 -29.56
C ALA A 216 -11.50 5.85 -29.29
N SER A 217 -12.45 5.70 -30.21
CA SER A 217 -13.61 4.80 -30.06
C SER A 217 -13.30 3.34 -30.38
N ASP A 218 -12.16 3.08 -31.02
CA ASP A 218 -11.64 1.75 -31.34
C ASP A 218 -10.16 1.65 -30.93
N THR A 219 -9.56 0.50 -31.19
CA THR A 219 -8.20 0.17 -30.75
C THR A 219 -7.15 1.04 -31.43
N ILE A 220 -6.17 1.51 -30.65
CA ILE A 220 -4.93 2.11 -31.13
C ILE A 220 -3.82 1.05 -31.03
N THR A 221 -3.15 0.78 -32.15
CA THR A 221 -2.07 -0.19 -32.25
C THR A 221 -0.77 0.45 -32.75
N ALA A 222 0.30 0.31 -31.98
CA ALA A 222 1.67 0.59 -32.41
C ALA A 222 2.42 -0.72 -32.66
N THR A 223 2.62 -1.07 -33.93
CA THR A 223 3.10 -2.39 -34.36
C THR A 223 4.57 -2.65 -34.07
N THR A 224 5.40 -1.61 -33.94
CA THR A 224 6.85 -1.75 -33.69
C THR A 224 7.41 -0.81 -32.63
N GLY A 225 6.66 0.23 -32.26
CA GLY A 225 7.08 1.28 -31.35
C GLY A 225 6.08 1.53 -30.24
N ALA A 226 6.06 2.79 -29.78
CA ALA A 226 5.29 3.24 -28.64
C ALA A 226 3.94 3.85 -29.06
N ILE A 227 3.04 3.91 -28.09
CA ILE A 227 1.87 4.79 -28.08
C ILE A 227 2.15 5.89 -27.04
N GLU A 228 2.11 7.15 -27.47
CA GLU A 228 2.23 8.34 -26.61
C GLU A 228 1.01 9.24 -26.85
N ILE A 229 0.29 9.56 -25.78
CA ILE A 229 -0.97 10.31 -25.82
C ILE A 229 -0.93 11.41 -24.76
N GLU A 230 -1.05 12.66 -25.19
CA GLU A 230 -1.12 13.84 -24.32
C GLU A 230 -2.40 14.61 -24.57
N ALA A 231 -3.36 14.53 -23.66
CA ALA A 231 -4.60 15.32 -23.69
C ALA A 231 -4.52 16.46 -22.66
N GLY A 232 -4.92 17.67 -23.05
CA GLY A 232 -5.01 18.80 -22.11
C GLY A 232 -6.12 18.62 -21.09
N ASP A 233 -7.24 17.99 -21.52
CA ASP A 233 -8.42 17.69 -20.71
C ASP A 233 -8.61 16.17 -20.56
N GLU A 234 -9.59 15.53 -21.21
CA GLU A 234 -9.92 14.12 -21.02
C GLU A 234 -9.30 13.20 -22.09
N ALA A 235 -8.79 12.04 -21.69
CA ALA A 235 -8.42 10.96 -22.60
C ALA A 235 -9.39 9.77 -22.46
N ASN A 236 -10.25 9.56 -23.46
CA ASN A 236 -11.26 8.50 -23.50
C ASN A 236 -10.90 7.48 -24.59
N LEU A 237 -10.34 6.35 -24.17
CA LEU A 237 -9.67 5.39 -25.05
C LEU A 237 -10.36 4.02 -24.98
N ALA A 238 -10.62 3.42 -26.14
CA ALA A 238 -11.25 2.10 -26.20
C ALA A 238 -10.28 0.98 -25.81
N ALA A 239 -9.13 0.88 -26.47
CA ALA A 239 -8.11 -0.12 -26.18
C ALA A 239 -6.75 0.32 -26.75
N LEU A 240 -5.65 -0.16 -26.17
CA LEU A 240 -4.29 0.19 -26.55
C LEU A 240 -3.43 -1.07 -26.71
N ASP A 241 -2.65 -1.15 -27.78
CA ASP A 241 -1.71 -2.25 -28.03
C ASP A 241 -0.40 -1.71 -28.60
N ALA A 242 0.66 -1.67 -27.79
CA ALA A 242 1.96 -1.14 -28.18
C ALA A 242 3.06 -2.21 -28.10
N ALA A 243 3.84 -2.34 -29.17
CA ALA A 243 4.99 -3.23 -29.21
C ALA A 243 6.09 -2.85 -28.20
N THR A 244 6.20 -1.58 -27.80
CA THR A 244 7.19 -1.14 -26.80
C THR A 244 6.58 -0.56 -25.55
N THR A 245 5.99 0.63 -25.59
CA THR A 245 5.55 1.34 -24.38
C THR A 245 4.23 2.03 -24.63
N ILE A 246 3.45 2.16 -23.56
CA ILE A 246 2.26 3.01 -23.53
C ILE A 246 2.54 4.14 -22.55
N GLU A 247 2.38 5.38 -23.00
CA GLU A 247 2.38 6.57 -22.14
C GLU A 247 1.13 7.41 -22.43
N VAL A 248 0.27 7.57 -21.41
CA VAL A 248 -0.93 8.39 -21.50
C VAL A 248 -0.91 9.42 -20.38
N THR A 249 -0.97 10.69 -20.74
CA THR A 249 -1.09 11.81 -19.80
C THR A 249 -2.30 12.66 -20.15
N ALA A 250 -3.16 12.90 -19.17
CA ALA A 250 -4.37 13.71 -19.33
C ALA A 250 -4.77 14.43 -18.03
N ALA A 251 -5.70 15.37 -18.06
CA ALA A 251 -6.32 15.87 -16.83
C ALA A 251 -7.06 14.74 -16.11
N SER A 252 -7.83 13.95 -16.84
CA SER A 252 -8.42 12.65 -16.44
C SER A 252 -8.37 11.67 -17.60
N LEU A 253 -8.30 10.36 -17.30
CA LEU A 253 -8.24 9.33 -18.34
C LEU A 253 -9.13 8.13 -18.02
N GLU A 254 -9.71 7.56 -19.06
CA GLU A 254 -10.43 6.29 -19.06
C GLU A 254 -9.96 5.42 -20.23
N VAL A 255 -9.46 4.22 -19.92
CA VAL A 255 -9.23 3.16 -20.90
C VAL A 255 -10.27 2.07 -20.62
N THR A 256 -11.27 1.96 -21.49
CA THR A 256 -12.43 1.08 -21.23
C THR A 256 -12.13 -0.40 -21.45
N GLY A 257 -11.28 -0.72 -22.43
CA GLY A 257 -10.84 -2.06 -22.80
C GLY A 257 -9.40 -2.34 -22.37
N ASP A 258 -8.78 -3.31 -23.03
CA ASP A 258 -7.45 -3.80 -22.67
C ASP A 258 -6.34 -2.81 -23.10
N ALA A 259 -5.26 -2.78 -22.32
CA ALA A 259 -4.06 -2.01 -22.62
C ALA A 259 -2.83 -2.92 -22.52
N THR A 260 -2.13 -3.19 -23.63
CA THR A 260 -0.98 -4.09 -23.67
C THR A 260 0.26 -3.36 -24.14
N ALA A 261 1.34 -3.41 -23.36
CA ALA A 261 2.65 -2.86 -23.73
C ALA A 261 3.72 -3.97 -23.70
N GLY A 262 4.58 -4.02 -24.71
CA GLY A 262 5.75 -4.93 -24.72
C GLY A 262 6.82 -4.59 -23.65
N GLY A 263 6.73 -3.41 -23.06
CA GLY A 263 7.58 -2.80 -22.04
C GLY A 263 6.71 -1.98 -21.09
N ASP A 264 7.14 -0.81 -20.65
CA ASP A 264 6.42 -0.03 -19.64
C ASP A 264 5.03 0.45 -20.10
N ALA A 265 4.05 0.41 -19.19
CA ALA A 265 2.72 0.98 -19.38
C ALA A 265 2.46 2.04 -18.29
N THR A 266 2.41 3.31 -18.69
CA THR A 266 2.26 4.47 -17.81
C THR A 266 1.00 5.26 -18.13
N PHE A 267 0.18 5.49 -17.09
CA PHE A 267 -1.06 6.26 -17.16
C PHE A 267 -1.05 7.34 -16.08
N ARG A 268 -1.19 8.61 -16.45
CA ARG A 268 -1.14 9.75 -15.54
C ARG A 268 -2.33 10.68 -15.73
N ALA A 269 -3.27 10.64 -14.78
CA ALA A 269 -4.27 11.68 -14.59
C ALA A 269 -3.71 12.79 -13.68
N LEU A 270 -3.63 14.02 -14.20
CA LEU A 270 -3.01 15.15 -13.53
C LEU A 270 -3.92 15.78 -12.48
N THR A 271 -5.22 15.85 -12.73
CA THR A 271 -6.17 16.56 -11.86
C THR A 271 -7.43 15.78 -11.50
N GLY A 272 -7.84 14.82 -12.33
CA GLY A 272 -8.99 13.96 -12.11
C GLY A 272 -8.62 12.49 -11.92
N ASP A 273 -9.52 11.62 -12.36
CA ASP A 273 -9.46 10.18 -12.15
C ASP A 273 -8.66 9.47 -13.26
N ALA A 274 -8.07 8.33 -12.94
CA ALA A 274 -7.49 7.40 -13.90
C ALA A 274 -8.21 6.06 -13.78
N THR A 275 -8.93 5.65 -14.82
CA THR A 275 -9.70 4.40 -14.84
C THR A 275 -9.19 3.47 -15.93
N LEU A 276 -8.71 2.29 -15.53
CA LEU A 276 -8.36 1.19 -16.44
C LEU A 276 -9.39 0.08 -16.29
N GLY A 277 -10.40 0.09 -17.16
CA GLY A 277 -11.57 -0.77 -17.12
C GLY A 277 -11.33 -2.18 -17.66
N GLY A 278 -10.40 -2.36 -18.61
CA GLY A 278 -9.96 -3.68 -19.08
C GLY A 278 -8.71 -4.18 -18.37
N LYS A 279 -8.06 -5.19 -18.96
CA LYS A 279 -6.80 -5.73 -18.46
C LYS A 279 -5.63 -4.89 -18.96
N THR A 280 -4.78 -4.43 -18.04
CA THR A 280 -3.50 -3.80 -18.34
C THR A 280 -2.37 -4.82 -18.28
N THR A 281 -1.58 -4.95 -19.33
CA THR A 281 -0.46 -5.90 -19.40
C THR A 281 0.83 -5.18 -19.77
N SER A 282 1.91 -5.45 -19.04
CA SER A 282 3.27 -5.08 -19.40
C SER A 282 4.12 -6.35 -19.52
N GLU A 283 4.49 -6.74 -20.75
CA GLU A 283 5.21 -7.99 -21.04
C GLU A 283 6.71 -7.92 -20.71
N GLY A 284 7.26 -6.74 -20.48
CA GLY A 284 8.70 -6.57 -20.32
C GLY A 284 9.12 -5.37 -19.46
N GLY A 285 8.17 -4.75 -18.76
CA GLY A 285 8.40 -3.51 -18.01
C GLY A 285 7.49 -3.38 -16.80
N ASP A 286 7.31 -2.14 -16.37
CA ASP A 286 6.51 -1.78 -15.21
C ASP A 286 5.10 -1.28 -15.62
N ILE A 287 4.13 -1.42 -14.71
CA ILE A 287 2.84 -0.73 -14.81
C ILE A 287 2.82 0.41 -13.80
N LEU A 288 2.56 1.64 -14.26
CA LEU A 288 2.38 2.82 -13.42
C LEU A 288 1.04 3.50 -13.71
N VAL A 289 0.22 3.64 -12.68
CA VAL A 289 -1.04 4.40 -12.72
C VAL A 289 -0.99 5.50 -11.68
N GLU A 290 -1.12 6.75 -12.11
CA GLU A 290 -1.14 7.92 -11.23
C GLU A 290 -2.42 8.75 -11.41
N ALA A 291 -3.15 8.99 -10.32
CA ALA A 291 -4.27 9.93 -10.23
C ALA A 291 -4.19 10.68 -8.88
N LYS A 292 -3.09 11.39 -8.65
CA LYS A 292 -2.72 11.93 -7.32
C LYS A 292 -3.78 12.85 -6.68
N LEU A 293 -4.63 13.47 -7.49
CA LEU A 293 -5.72 14.35 -7.05
C LEU A 293 -7.12 13.72 -7.18
N GLY A 294 -7.23 12.55 -7.81
CA GLY A 294 -8.48 11.84 -8.05
C GLY A 294 -8.45 10.38 -7.57
N LEU A 295 -9.31 9.55 -8.15
CA LEU A 295 -9.37 8.12 -7.93
C LEU A 295 -8.55 7.38 -8.99
N ALA A 296 -7.66 6.48 -8.57
CA ALA A 296 -7.02 5.52 -9.44
C ALA A 296 -7.77 4.18 -9.38
N THR A 297 -8.43 3.80 -10.47
CA THR A 297 -9.18 2.54 -10.58
C THR A 297 -8.47 1.61 -11.55
N VAL A 298 -8.15 0.40 -11.10
CA VAL A 298 -7.54 -0.65 -11.94
C VAL A 298 -8.41 -1.91 -11.85
N ASN A 299 -8.85 -2.41 -13.00
CA ASN A 299 -9.58 -3.68 -13.05
C ASN A 299 -8.62 -4.86 -12.93
N ASP A 300 -7.90 -5.22 -14.00
CA ASP A 300 -6.87 -6.26 -13.96
C ASP A 300 -5.51 -5.70 -14.40
N ALA A 301 -4.43 -6.10 -13.75
CA ALA A 301 -3.06 -5.74 -14.15
C ALA A 301 -2.10 -6.93 -14.07
N GLU A 302 -1.29 -7.12 -15.11
CA GLU A 302 -0.21 -8.12 -15.14
C GLU A 302 1.08 -7.49 -15.64
N SER A 303 2.11 -7.47 -14.80
CA SER A 303 3.41 -6.84 -15.09
C SER A 303 4.54 -7.84 -14.90
N ASP A 304 5.45 -7.94 -15.89
CA ASP A 304 6.72 -8.66 -15.76
C ASP A 304 7.76 -7.91 -14.90
N GLY A 305 7.51 -6.64 -14.59
CA GLY A 305 8.24 -5.81 -13.63
C GLY A 305 7.41 -5.44 -12.41
N ASP A 306 7.51 -4.19 -11.99
CA ASP A 306 6.76 -3.64 -10.85
C ASP A 306 5.34 -3.20 -11.28
N THR A 307 4.42 -3.10 -10.33
CA THR A 307 3.12 -2.45 -10.52
C THR A 307 2.92 -1.41 -9.43
N THR A 308 2.75 -0.15 -9.82
CA THR A 308 2.55 0.98 -8.92
C THR A 308 1.26 1.71 -9.25
N VAL A 309 0.37 1.83 -8.28
CA VAL A 309 -0.88 2.59 -8.39
C VAL A 309 -0.88 3.66 -7.30
N VAL A 310 -0.93 4.92 -7.69
CA VAL A 310 -0.93 6.08 -6.79
C VAL A 310 -2.15 6.93 -7.08
N GLY A 311 -3.01 7.14 -6.09
CA GLY A 311 -4.20 7.97 -6.24
C GLY A 311 -4.43 8.89 -5.05
N GLY A 312 -5.35 9.84 -5.19
CA GLY A 312 -6.02 10.41 -4.03
C GLY A 312 -6.72 9.30 -3.23
N SER A 313 -7.43 8.42 -3.93
CA SER A 313 -7.87 7.08 -3.47
C SER A 313 -7.49 6.02 -4.51
N VAL A 314 -7.47 4.76 -4.12
CA VAL A 314 -7.10 3.63 -5.00
C VAL A 314 -8.15 2.53 -4.90
N ASP A 315 -8.70 2.12 -6.06
CA ASP A 315 -9.62 1.00 -6.18
C ASP A 315 -9.05 -0.07 -7.12
N VAL A 316 -9.00 -1.32 -6.64
CA VAL A 316 -8.59 -2.49 -7.41
C VAL A 316 -9.77 -3.45 -7.51
N LEU A 317 -10.38 -3.51 -8.70
CA LEU A 317 -11.63 -4.24 -8.91
C LEU A 317 -11.39 -5.74 -9.17
N GLY A 318 -10.31 -6.06 -9.89
CA GLY A 318 -9.90 -7.42 -10.26
C GLY A 318 -8.52 -7.76 -9.70
N ASP A 319 -7.69 -8.44 -10.49
CA ASP A 319 -6.41 -9.00 -10.04
C ASP A 319 -5.21 -8.17 -10.51
N ILE A 320 -4.33 -7.80 -9.57
CA ILE A 320 -2.99 -7.26 -9.84
C ILE A 320 -1.96 -8.37 -9.62
N ILE A 321 -1.14 -8.63 -10.64
CA ILE A 321 -0.04 -9.59 -10.61
C ILE A 321 1.24 -8.89 -11.06
N ALA A 322 2.14 -8.60 -10.12
CA ALA A 322 3.45 -8.05 -10.41
C ALA A 322 4.54 -9.14 -10.23
N MET A 323 5.38 -9.32 -11.25
CA MET A 323 6.55 -10.20 -11.13
C MET A 323 7.67 -9.57 -10.29
N GLY A 324 7.66 -8.25 -10.13
CA GLY A 324 8.48 -7.48 -9.20
C GLY A 324 7.74 -7.12 -7.91
N GLN A 325 7.70 -5.83 -7.59
CA GLN A 325 7.00 -5.21 -6.47
C GLN A 325 5.57 -4.82 -6.86
N ALA A 326 4.65 -4.84 -5.89
CA ALA A 326 3.32 -4.26 -6.05
C ALA A 326 3.12 -3.16 -5.00
N SER A 327 2.86 -1.93 -5.43
CA SER A 327 2.70 -0.76 -4.57
C SER A 327 1.39 -0.06 -4.83
N LEU A 328 0.51 0.01 -3.83
CA LEU A 328 -0.73 0.78 -3.87
C LEU A 328 -0.67 1.90 -2.83
N GLN A 329 -0.84 3.15 -3.27
CA GLN A 329 -0.75 4.32 -2.39
C GLN A 329 -1.93 5.27 -2.59
N ALA A 330 -2.74 5.43 -1.55
CA ALA A 330 -3.74 6.48 -1.43
C ALA A 330 -3.20 7.65 -0.60
N LEU A 331 -3.16 8.84 -1.20
CA LEU A 331 -2.57 10.03 -0.60
C LEU A 331 -3.51 10.73 0.40
N THR A 332 -4.83 10.68 0.15
CA THR A 332 -5.83 11.41 0.93
C THR A 332 -7.02 10.56 1.35
N GLY A 333 -7.30 9.46 0.65
CA GLY A 333 -8.43 8.57 0.92
C GLY A 333 -8.01 7.12 1.10
N ASN A 334 -8.84 6.22 0.61
CA ASN A 334 -8.79 4.80 0.93
C ASN A 334 -8.05 3.99 -0.14
N VAL A 335 -7.64 2.78 0.26
CA VAL A 335 -7.28 1.71 -0.67
C VAL A 335 -8.32 0.59 -0.55
N ASP A 336 -9.11 0.36 -1.60
CA ASP A 336 -10.06 -0.76 -1.70
C ASP A 336 -9.55 -1.80 -2.70
N VAL A 337 -9.38 -3.03 -2.24
CA VAL A 337 -8.97 -4.18 -3.07
C VAL A 337 -10.08 -5.21 -3.05
N GLN A 338 -10.92 -5.20 -4.07
CA GLN A 338 -12.03 -6.14 -4.24
C GLN A 338 -11.58 -7.49 -4.81
N GLY A 339 -10.59 -7.49 -5.71
CA GLY A 339 -10.00 -8.72 -6.25
C GLY A 339 -8.78 -9.17 -5.44
N SER A 340 -7.62 -9.33 -6.09
CA SER A 340 -6.39 -9.74 -5.41
C SER A 340 -5.15 -8.99 -5.85
N VAL A 341 -4.17 -8.86 -4.95
CA VAL A 341 -2.86 -8.26 -5.26
C VAL A 341 -1.77 -9.29 -4.99
N THR A 342 -0.97 -9.56 -6.02
CA THR A 342 0.12 -10.54 -5.99
C THR A 342 1.45 -9.89 -6.34
N ALA A 343 2.48 -10.11 -5.50
CA ALA A 343 3.86 -9.68 -5.76
C ALA A 343 4.80 -10.90 -5.69
N ASN A 344 5.40 -11.27 -6.84
CA ASN A 344 6.22 -12.47 -6.93
C ASN A 344 7.73 -12.22 -6.74
N GLY A 345 8.22 -11.01 -6.98
CA GLY A 345 9.67 -10.71 -6.96
C GLY A 345 10.11 -9.75 -5.87
N GLY A 346 9.17 -9.07 -5.21
CA GLY A 346 9.50 -8.02 -4.26
C GLY A 346 8.41 -7.72 -3.25
N LEU A 347 8.61 -6.61 -2.52
CA LEU A 347 7.72 -6.13 -1.48
C LEU A 347 6.33 -5.85 -2.06
N LEU A 348 5.31 -6.25 -1.32
CA LEU A 348 3.96 -5.72 -1.51
C LEU A 348 3.73 -4.62 -0.49
N LEU A 349 3.51 -3.39 -0.98
CA LEU A 349 3.31 -2.19 -0.19
C LEU A 349 1.90 -1.64 -0.40
N LEU A 350 1.19 -1.39 0.69
CA LEU A 350 -0.10 -0.70 0.72
C LEU A 350 -0.02 0.47 1.70
N GLU A 351 -0.28 1.68 1.21
CA GLU A 351 -0.27 2.89 2.03
C GLU A 351 -1.58 3.67 1.86
N ALA A 352 -2.41 3.68 2.89
CA ALA A 352 -3.60 4.52 3.04
C ALA A 352 -3.38 5.51 4.20
N GLY A 353 -2.44 6.44 4.04
CA GLY A 353 -1.91 7.25 5.15
C GLY A 353 -2.94 8.12 5.89
N GLN A 354 -4.07 8.44 5.23
CA GLN A 354 -5.16 9.24 5.76
C GLN A 354 -6.54 8.59 5.56
N GLY A 355 -6.58 7.31 5.20
CA GLY A 355 -7.82 6.58 4.97
C GLY A 355 -7.70 5.11 5.35
N ASP A 356 -8.74 4.36 4.98
CA ASP A 356 -8.90 2.96 5.34
C ASP A 356 -8.31 2.07 4.25
N ALA A 357 -7.86 0.88 4.63
CA ALA A 357 -7.50 -0.19 3.70
C ALA A 357 -8.50 -1.33 3.86
N VAL A 358 -9.29 -1.57 2.80
CA VAL A 358 -10.22 -2.71 2.71
C VAL A 358 -9.65 -3.69 1.70
N ILE A 359 -9.33 -4.90 2.14
CA ILE A 359 -8.59 -5.84 1.31
C ILE A 359 -9.26 -7.21 1.33
N ASN A 360 -9.62 -7.67 0.13
CA ASN A 360 -10.02 -9.05 -0.08
C ASN A 360 -8.79 -9.96 -0.04
N LYS A 361 -7.94 -10.01 -1.08
CA LYS A 361 -6.85 -11.00 -1.13
C LYS A 361 -5.48 -10.41 -1.43
N ILE A 362 -4.47 -10.84 -0.66
CA ILE A 362 -3.06 -10.55 -0.91
C ILE A 362 -2.24 -11.84 -0.94
N SER A 363 -1.32 -11.93 -1.91
CA SER A 363 -0.35 -13.02 -2.02
C SER A 363 1.04 -12.49 -2.39
N SER A 364 1.98 -12.48 -1.47
CA SER A 364 3.38 -12.14 -1.76
C SER A 364 4.29 -13.34 -1.55
N LEU A 365 5.28 -13.53 -2.43
CA LEU A 365 6.38 -14.48 -2.18
C LEU A 365 7.43 -13.90 -1.22
N THR A 366 7.34 -12.61 -0.90
CA THR A 366 8.27 -11.94 0.01
C THR A 366 7.50 -11.27 1.17
N ASN A 367 7.92 -10.09 1.60
CA ASN A 367 7.28 -9.32 2.65
C ASN A 367 6.02 -8.61 2.15
N VAL A 368 5.09 -8.40 3.06
CA VAL A 368 3.91 -7.55 2.89
C VAL A 368 3.98 -6.44 3.94
N SER A 369 3.80 -5.18 3.53
CA SER A 369 3.75 -4.03 4.42
C SER A 369 2.49 -3.22 4.15
N ILE A 370 1.65 -3.05 5.16
CA ILE A 370 0.39 -2.30 5.09
C ILE A 370 0.39 -1.21 6.15
N MET A 371 0.11 0.02 5.73
CA MET A 371 0.00 1.20 6.59
C MET A 371 -1.32 1.90 6.29
N ALA A 372 -2.26 1.91 7.25
CA ALA A 372 -3.60 2.48 7.07
C ALA A 372 -4.14 3.05 8.39
N LEU A 373 -5.18 3.90 8.33
CA LEU A 373 -5.94 4.30 9.52
C LEU A 373 -6.71 3.09 10.07
N ASP A 374 -7.74 2.64 9.35
CA ASP A 374 -8.44 1.38 9.59
C ASP A 374 -7.99 0.31 8.60
N LEU A 375 -8.02 -0.95 9.04
CA LEU A 375 -7.60 -2.09 8.23
C LEU A 375 -8.64 -3.22 8.33
N ASP A 376 -9.40 -3.43 7.26
CA ASP A 376 -10.34 -4.53 7.11
C ASP A 376 -9.75 -5.60 6.17
N LEU A 377 -9.39 -6.75 6.75
CA LEU A 377 -8.85 -7.91 6.02
C LEU A 377 -9.83 -9.09 6.11
N SER A 378 -11.06 -8.91 5.62
CA SER A 378 -12.07 -9.96 5.58
C SER A 378 -11.72 -11.16 4.68
N GLY A 379 -10.79 -11.01 3.73
CA GLY A 379 -10.41 -12.07 2.79
C GLY A 379 -9.20 -12.92 3.24
N SER A 380 -8.05 -12.88 2.56
CA SER A 380 -6.89 -13.72 2.87
C SER A 380 -5.53 -13.06 2.58
N ILE A 381 -4.57 -13.20 3.49
CA ILE A 381 -3.18 -12.75 3.30
C ILE A 381 -2.23 -13.95 3.31
N SER A 382 -1.39 -14.04 2.27
CA SER A 382 -0.23 -14.92 2.22
C SER A 382 1.03 -14.10 1.94
N ALA A 383 2.11 -14.37 2.67
CA ALA A 383 3.41 -13.74 2.52
C ALA A 383 4.49 -14.80 2.73
N GLY A 384 5.60 -14.70 1.98
CA GLY A 384 6.69 -15.67 2.07
C GLY A 384 7.44 -15.60 3.39
N ASP A 385 7.75 -14.38 3.86
CA ASP A 385 8.60 -14.15 5.03
C ASP A 385 7.81 -13.46 6.16
N GLU A 386 7.48 -12.17 6.00
CA GLU A 386 6.90 -11.32 7.04
C GLU A 386 5.68 -10.52 6.53
N VAL A 387 4.61 -10.47 7.33
CA VAL A 387 3.52 -9.50 7.16
C VAL A 387 3.63 -8.43 8.24
N ARG A 388 3.77 -7.15 7.85
CA ARG A 388 3.76 -5.99 8.75
C ARG A 388 2.50 -5.16 8.55
N LEU A 389 1.69 -5.06 9.60
CA LEU A 389 0.49 -4.22 9.62
C LEU A 389 0.69 -3.09 10.64
N THR A 390 0.58 -1.84 10.19
CA THR A 390 0.75 -0.64 11.03
C THR A 390 -0.53 0.19 11.00
N SER A 391 -1.18 0.33 12.16
CA SER A 391 -2.30 1.26 12.34
C SER A 391 -1.77 2.66 12.65
N LEU A 392 -2.36 3.67 11.99
CA LEU A 392 -1.98 5.08 12.11
C LEU A 392 -2.86 5.88 13.09
N ASP A 393 -3.98 5.33 13.60
CA ASP A 393 -4.83 5.97 14.62
C ASP A 393 -5.24 5.02 15.76
N SER A 394 -5.57 5.62 16.90
CA SER A 394 -5.73 5.05 18.24
C SER A 394 -7.09 4.34 18.51
N GLY A 395 -7.93 4.14 17.50
CA GLY A 395 -9.32 3.68 17.67
C GLY A 395 -9.77 2.50 16.80
N THR A 396 -8.88 1.80 16.12
CA THR A 396 -9.18 1.02 14.90
C THR A 396 -9.26 -0.51 15.08
N THR A 397 -10.18 -1.14 14.35
CA THR A 397 -10.41 -2.59 14.38
C THR A 397 -9.58 -3.25 13.28
N VAL A 398 -8.61 -4.08 13.65
CA VAL A 398 -7.93 -4.99 12.70
C VAL A 398 -8.70 -6.31 12.71
N VAL A 399 -9.47 -6.59 11.66
CA VAL A 399 -10.10 -7.91 11.45
C VAL A 399 -9.13 -8.76 10.66
N LEU A 400 -8.79 -9.96 11.16
CA LEU A 400 -7.88 -10.89 10.48
C LEU A 400 -8.64 -12.17 10.10
N GLY A 401 -9.00 -12.30 8.81
CA GLY A 401 -9.41 -13.54 8.18
C GLY A 401 -8.39 -13.98 7.13
N GLY A 402 -8.09 -15.28 7.02
CA GLY A 402 -7.30 -15.83 5.89
C GLY A 402 -6.49 -17.09 6.15
N ASP A 403 -6.64 -18.10 5.27
CA ASP A 403 -6.05 -19.47 5.25
C ASP A 403 -4.58 -19.55 4.77
N GLY A 404 -3.84 -18.45 4.86
CA GLY A 404 -2.51 -18.32 4.25
C GLY A 404 -1.35 -18.85 5.08
N SER A 405 -0.44 -19.59 4.44
CA SER A 405 0.82 -20.09 5.03
C SER A 405 1.85 -18.95 5.15
N THR A 406 1.82 -18.22 6.26
CA THR A 406 2.82 -17.16 6.53
C THR A 406 3.85 -17.64 7.55
N GLY A 407 5.13 -17.27 7.36
CA GLY A 407 6.17 -17.54 8.34
C GLY A 407 5.91 -16.83 9.68
N SER A 408 5.67 -15.51 9.63
CA SER A 408 5.35 -14.68 10.80
C SER A 408 4.44 -13.49 10.43
N VAL A 409 3.44 -13.20 11.26
CA VAL A 409 2.60 -11.99 11.18
C VAL A 409 2.96 -11.05 12.32
N ILE A 410 3.26 -9.78 12.03
CA ILE A 410 3.56 -8.75 13.03
C ILE A 410 2.55 -7.60 12.92
N LEU A 411 1.79 -7.40 14.00
CA LEU A 411 0.91 -6.24 14.19
C LEU A 411 1.66 -5.19 15.01
N ARG A 412 1.86 -3.99 14.49
CA ARG A 412 2.53 -2.88 15.20
C ARG A 412 1.55 -1.75 15.51
N ASN A 413 1.61 -1.26 16.74
CA ASN A 413 0.71 -0.24 17.29
C ASN A 413 -0.79 -0.54 17.11
N PRO A 414 -1.29 -1.79 17.30
CA PRO A 414 -2.72 -2.04 17.18
C PRO A 414 -3.46 -1.43 18.37
N ALA A 415 -4.47 -0.59 18.11
CA ALA A 415 -5.33 -0.02 19.13
C ALA A 415 -6.78 -0.41 18.82
N GLY A 416 -7.34 -1.44 19.49
CA GLY A 416 -8.69 -1.96 19.20
C GLY A 416 -8.74 -3.30 18.47
N LEU A 417 -7.62 -4.04 18.41
CA LEU A 417 -7.53 -5.39 17.83
C LEU A 417 -8.62 -6.32 18.40
N THR A 418 -9.58 -6.67 17.54
CA THR A 418 -10.60 -7.67 17.83
C THR A 418 -10.39 -8.82 16.86
N ILE A 419 -9.91 -9.94 17.38
CA ILE A 419 -9.77 -11.16 16.58
C ILE A 419 -11.07 -11.95 16.75
N ASP A 420 -11.86 -12.07 15.67
CA ASP A 420 -13.07 -12.89 15.69
C ASP A 420 -12.70 -14.39 15.77
N ALA A 421 -13.32 -15.09 16.72
CA ALA A 421 -13.15 -16.52 16.95
C ALA A 421 -13.55 -17.37 15.73
N ASP A 422 -14.51 -16.91 14.92
CA ASP A 422 -14.92 -17.61 13.71
C ASP A 422 -13.92 -17.43 12.55
N GLU A 423 -13.08 -16.38 12.59
CA GLU A 423 -12.05 -16.08 11.59
C GLU A 423 -10.66 -16.66 11.98
N LEU A 424 -10.47 -16.97 13.26
CA LEU A 424 -9.25 -17.55 13.83
C LEU A 424 -8.80 -18.88 13.20
N SER A 425 -9.75 -19.73 12.77
CA SER A 425 -9.41 -20.99 12.08
C SER A 425 -8.74 -20.78 10.71
N ARG A 426 -8.76 -19.54 10.21
CA ARG A 426 -8.15 -19.20 8.93
C ARG A 426 -6.67 -18.89 9.14
N ILE A 427 -6.24 -18.21 10.21
CA ILE A 427 -4.84 -17.81 10.41
C ILE A 427 -3.88 -19.03 10.36
N SER A 428 -3.14 -19.16 9.24
CA SER A 428 -2.19 -20.25 9.01
C SER A 428 -0.73 -19.78 9.14
N THR A 429 -0.41 -19.08 10.23
CA THR A 429 0.96 -18.61 10.50
C THR A 429 1.69 -19.49 11.52
N GLY A 430 3.01 -19.66 11.39
CA GLY A 430 3.80 -20.33 12.43
C GLY A 430 3.93 -19.48 13.70
N LYS A 431 3.94 -18.15 13.56
CA LYS A 431 4.12 -17.19 14.65
C LYS A 431 3.31 -15.91 14.44
N LEU A 432 2.50 -15.53 15.42
CA LEU A 432 1.79 -14.25 15.48
C LEU A 432 2.44 -13.36 16.53
N ARG A 433 2.73 -12.12 16.18
CA ARG A 433 3.34 -11.14 17.07
C ARG A 433 2.55 -9.84 17.09
N ILE A 434 2.31 -9.35 18.30
CA ILE A 434 1.60 -8.12 18.60
C ILE A 434 2.58 -7.20 19.32
N ASP A 435 2.86 -6.04 18.76
CA ASP A 435 3.67 -4.99 19.35
C ASP A 435 2.76 -3.78 19.67
N ALA A 436 2.28 -3.71 20.91
CA ALA A 436 1.37 -2.66 21.37
C ALA A 436 2.05 -1.30 21.55
N GLU A 437 3.38 -1.23 21.46
CA GLU A 437 4.17 -0.02 21.69
C GLU A 437 3.76 0.71 22.98
N ALA A 438 3.31 1.97 22.89
CA ALA A 438 2.92 2.76 24.06
C ALA A 438 1.51 2.42 24.60
N ASN A 439 0.77 1.51 23.96
CA ASN A 439 -0.58 1.15 24.38
C ASN A 439 -0.58 -0.02 25.37
N ASP A 440 -1.60 -0.02 26.22
CA ASP A 440 -1.93 -1.18 27.05
C ASP A 440 -2.51 -2.29 26.16
N ALA A 441 -2.18 -3.55 26.45
CA ALA A 441 -2.74 -4.69 25.74
C ALA A 441 -3.63 -5.53 26.66
N LEU A 442 -4.76 -6.02 26.14
CA LEU A 442 -5.68 -6.89 26.86
C LEU A 442 -5.88 -8.20 26.09
N LEU A 443 -5.47 -9.32 26.66
CA LEU A 443 -5.70 -10.66 26.14
C LEU A 443 -6.85 -11.31 26.93
N LEU A 444 -8.01 -11.50 26.29
CA LEU A 444 -9.20 -12.13 26.88
C LEU A 444 -9.27 -13.63 26.51
N ASP A 445 -10.48 -14.18 26.40
CA ASP A 445 -10.70 -15.57 26.02
C ASP A 445 -10.43 -15.73 24.51
N VAL A 446 -9.52 -16.62 24.12
CA VAL A 446 -9.14 -16.88 22.73
C VAL A 446 -8.89 -18.37 22.50
N ASP A 447 -9.49 -18.95 21.46
CA ASP A 447 -9.33 -20.35 21.09
C ASP A 447 -8.66 -20.47 19.71
N PHE A 448 -7.42 -20.93 19.66
CA PHE A 448 -6.64 -21.19 18.45
C PHE A 448 -6.67 -22.67 18.03
N THR A 449 -7.49 -23.53 18.62
CA THR A 449 -7.45 -24.99 18.33
C THR A 449 -7.76 -25.36 16.87
N GLY A 450 -8.42 -24.47 16.12
CA GLY A 450 -8.66 -24.60 14.68
C GLY A 450 -7.61 -23.94 13.78
N ALA A 451 -6.66 -23.18 14.33
CA ALA A 451 -5.60 -22.48 13.60
C ALA A 451 -4.34 -23.35 13.46
N THR A 452 -3.43 -23.04 12.53
CA THR A 452 -2.08 -23.65 12.51
C THR A 452 -1.06 -22.85 13.32
N LEU A 453 -1.54 -21.97 14.21
CA LEU A 453 -0.71 -21.05 14.97
C LEU A 453 0.07 -21.77 16.08
N GLY A 454 1.39 -21.83 15.92
CA GLY A 454 2.30 -22.36 16.95
C GLY A 454 2.54 -21.34 18.06
N ASP A 455 3.08 -20.17 17.70
CA ASP A 455 3.61 -19.21 18.69
C ASP A 455 2.87 -17.87 18.68
N LEU A 456 2.36 -17.41 19.82
CA LEU A 456 1.87 -16.03 20.01
C LEU A 456 2.86 -15.22 20.85
N SER A 457 3.22 -14.02 20.42
CA SER A 457 4.05 -13.07 21.17
C SER A 457 3.37 -11.71 21.31
N ILE A 458 3.19 -11.18 22.51
CA ILE A 458 2.59 -9.86 22.75
C ILE A 458 3.59 -9.01 23.52
N GLY A 459 4.02 -7.87 22.98
CA GLY A 459 4.95 -6.94 23.62
C GLY A 459 4.39 -5.54 23.71
N ALA A 460 4.95 -4.73 24.60
CA ALA A 460 4.64 -3.31 24.76
C ALA A 460 5.86 -2.57 25.35
N ASN A 461 5.84 -1.24 25.33
CA ASN A 461 6.88 -0.40 25.91
C ASN A 461 6.85 -0.45 27.45
N ASN A 462 7.96 -0.06 28.07
CA ASN A 462 8.13 -0.05 29.53
C ASN A 462 7.16 0.87 30.30
N SER A 463 6.42 1.74 29.62
CA SER A 463 5.38 2.61 30.21
C SER A 463 3.98 1.99 30.21
N SER A 464 3.80 0.85 29.55
CA SER A 464 2.50 0.25 29.26
C SER A 464 2.30 -1.05 30.04
N GLN A 465 1.04 -1.48 30.18
CA GLN A 465 0.69 -2.74 30.85
C GLN A 465 0.06 -3.75 29.89
N ILE A 466 0.33 -5.04 30.10
CA ILE A 466 -0.35 -6.13 29.41
C ILE A 466 -1.20 -6.91 30.42
N ILE A 467 -2.50 -6.99 30.19
CA ILE A 467 -3.44 -7.74 31.02
C ILE A 467 -3.90 -9.00 30.25
N ALA A 468 -3.57 -10.20 30.72
CA ALA A 468 -4.04 -11.46 30.15
C ALA A 468 -5.11 -12.10 31.05
N ALA A 469 -6.37 -11.71 30.84
CA ALA A 469 -7.50 -12.01 31.71
C ALA A 469 -8.36 -13.20 31.29
N GLY A 470 -8.22 -13.72 30.07
CA GLY A 470 -9.02 -14.86 29.61
C GLY A 470 -8.20 -16.12 29.27
N SER A 471 -8.94 -17.17 28.91
CA SER A 471 -8.43 -18.48 28.55
C SER A 471 -7.92 -18.49 27.12
N VAL A 472 -6.62 -18.73 26.95
CA VAL A 472 -5.98 -18.95 25.65
C VAL A 472 -5.77 -20.45 25.40
N GLN A 473 -6.18 -20.99 24.25
CA GLN A 473 -6.04 -22.41 23.90
C GLN A 473 -5.49 -22.59 22.48
N GLY A 474 -4.93 -23.76 22.15
CA GLY A 474 -4.52 -24.10 20.78
C GLY A 474 -3.18 -23.54 20.28
N LEU A 475 -2.27 -23.17 21.18
CA LEU A 475 -0.91 -22.68 20.85
C LEU A 475 0.19 -23.61 21.38
N ASP A 476 1.28 -23.72 20.64
CA ASP A 476 2.53 -24.35 21.08
C ASP A 476 3.28 -23.45 22.08
N ALA A 477 3.33 -22.13 21.85
CA ALA A 477 3.92 -21.18 22.79
C ALA A 477 3.18 -19.83 22.89
N LEU A 478 3.23 -19.22 24.09
CA LEU A 478 2.77 -17.86 24.37
C LEU A 478 3.88 -17.06 25.04
N THR A 479 4.27 -15.93 24.46
CA THR A 479 5.24 -14.99 25.05
C THR A 479 4.57 -13.65 25.32
N ILE A 480 4.63 -13.16 26.55
CA ILE A 480 4.17 -11.82 26.93
C ILE A 480 5.38 -11.00 27.37
N GLY A 481 5.67 -9.95 26.62
CA GLY A 481 6.90 -9.18 26.66
C GLY A 481 8.07 -9.94 26.03
N TYR A 482 8.81 -9.26 25.17
CA TYR A 482 9.96 -9.85 24.47
C TYR A 482 11.04 -8.80 24.22
N VAL A 483 12.24 -9.27 23.92
CA VAL A 483 13.33 -8.47 23.37
C VAL A 483 13.68 -9.07 22.01
N ASP A 484 13.75 -8.24 20.98
CA ASP A 484 14.06 -8.68 19.62
C ASP A 484 15.02 -7.70 18.96
N GLY A 485 16.25 -8.15 18.74
CA GLY A 485 17.32 -7.26 18.29
C GLY A 485 17.53 -6.09 19.25
N GLY A 486 17.32 -4.87 18.75
CA GLY A 486 17.42 -3.63 19.52
C GLY A 486 16.12 -3.15 20.17
N ASP A 487 14.99 -3.79 19.86
CA ASP A 487 13.66 -3.38 20.35
C ASP A 487 13.34 -4.14 21.65
N ASP A 488 13.30 -3.40 22.76
CA ASP A 488 12.86 -3.92 24.07
C ASP A 488 11.37 -3.66 24.24
N ARG A 489 10.56 -4.71 24.03
CA ARG A 489 9.09 -4.68 24.18
C ARG A 489 8.65 -5.43 25.42
N ARG A 490 9.43 -5.31 26.50
CA ARG A 490 9.01 -5.71 27.83
C ARG A 490 8.14 -4.60 28.43
N PRO A 491 6.84 -4.85 28.70
CA PRO A 491 5.97 -3.86 29.33
C PRO A 491 6.49 -3.44 30.71
N GLY A 492 5.97 -2.33 31.23
CA GLY A 492 6.20 -1.96 32.64
C GLY A 492 5.54 -2.96 33.58
N LEU A 493 4.35 -3.44 33.22
CA LEU A 493 3.55 -4.33 34.05
C LEU A 493 2.89 -5.43 33.23
N ILE A 494 2.96 -6.67 33.70
CA ILE A 494 2.14 -7.78 33.19
C ILE A 494 1.15 -8.20 34.28
N VAL A 495 -0.13 -8.32 33.96
CA VAL A 495 -1.18 -8.79 34.88
C VAL A 495 -1.90 -9.99 34.28
N VAL A 496 -2.01 -11.09 35.04
CA VAL A 496 -2.76 -12.28 34.63
C VAL A 496 -3.86 -12.54 35.67
N PRO A 497 -5.07 -11.95 35.52
CA PRO A 497 -6.10 -12.01 36.54
C PRO A 497 -6.92 -13.31 36.61
N GLY A 498 -6.56 -14.33 35.81
CA GLY A 498 -7.34 -15.55 35.59
C GLY A 498 -6.58 -16.60 34.76
N GLU A 499 -7.25 -17.69 34.37
CA GLU A 499 -6.59 -18.90 33.85
C GLU A 499 -5.97 -18.65 32.48
N LEU A 500 -4.64 -18.58 32.41
CA LEU A 500 -3.90 -18.53 31.16
C LEU A 500 -3.54 -19.97 30.73
N GLY A 501 -4.16 -20.48 29.66
CA GLY A 501 -3.69 -21.71 29.00
C GLY A 501 -4.42 -23.03 29.29
N GLN A 502 -5.75 -23.09 29.22
CA GLN A 502 -6.49 -24.33 29.49
C GLN A 502 -6.90 -25.07 28.19
N ASP A 503 -6.00 -25.80 27.51
CA ASP A 503 -6.41 -26.68 26.40
C ASP A 503 -7.29 -27.83 26.92
N THR A 504 -8.57 -27.85 26.55
CA THR A 504 -9.55 -28.84 27.03
C THR A 504 -9.42 -30.24 26.39
N THR A 505 -8.57 -30.38 25.37
CA THR A 505 -8.38 -31.61 24.58
C THR A 505 -7.03 -32.29 24.84
N THR A 506 -5.94 -31.53 25.01
CA THR A 506 -4.59 -32.07 25.31
C THR A 506 -4.06 -31.71 26.70
N GLY A 507 -4.63 -30.68 27.34
CA GLY A 507 -4.37 -30.34 28.74
C GLY A 507 -3.24 -29.36 29.02
N ARG A 508 -2.49 -28.82 28.04
CA ARG A 508 -1.39 -27.84 28.28
C ARG A 508 -1.10 -26.95 27.06
N LEU A 509 -0.87 -25.63 27.27
CA LEU A 509 0.01 -24.83 26.39
C LEU A 509 1.44 -25.40 26.46
N GLY A 510 2.17 -25.44 25.35
CA GLY A 510 3.53 -26.01 25.32
C GLY A 510 4.53 -25.22 26.17
N ALA A 511 4.72 -23.92 25.90
CA ALA A 511 5.56 -23.01 26.69
C ALA A 511 4.92 -21.63 26.89
N VAL A 512 4.95 -21.10 28.11
CA VAL A 512 4.53 -19.72 28.42
C VAL A 512 5.73 -18.93 28.93
N THR A 513 6.05 -17.80 28.30
CA THR A 513 7.16 -16.92 28.69
C THR A 513 6.62 -15.54 29.05
N LEU A 514 7.03 -14.99 30.19
CA LEU A 514 6.63 -13.65 30.64
C LEU A 514 7.89 -12.83 30.93
N ASN A 515 8.08 -11.73 30.21
CA ASN A 515 9.21 -10.82 30.38
C ASN A 515 8.71 -9.39 30.60
N SER A 516 8.88 -8.87 31.82
CA SER A 516 8.55 -7.48 32.15
C SER A 516 9.83 -6.67 32.35
N SER A 517 9.75 -5.36 32.10
CA SER A 517 10.80 -4.41 32.43
C SER A 517 10.73 -4.00 33.89
N GLN A 518 9.57 -4.17 34.54
CA GLN A 518 9.39 -3.97 35.98
C GLN A 518 8.68 -5.21 36.56
N ASP A 519 7.36 -5.16 36.74
CA ASP A 519 6.65 -6.11 37.58
C ASP A 519 5.81 -7.11 36.78
N ILE A 520 5.57 -8.29 37.37
CA ILE A 520 4.66 -9.31 36.87
C ILE A 520 3.71 -9.72 38.01
N ILE A 521 2.41 -9.56 37.77
CA ILE A 521 1.33 -9.89 38.70
C ILE A 521 0.53 -11.06 38.14
N ILE A 522 0.35 -12.12 38.94
CA ILE A 522 -0.52 -13.24 38.61
C ILE A 522 -1.45 -13.50 39.80
N GLY A 523 -2.77 -13.37 39.59
CA GLY A 523 -3.79 -13.51 40.65
C GLY A 523 -5.06 -12.70 40.37
N PRO A 524 -6.20 -12.99 41.03
CA PRO A 524 -7.54 -12.51 40.66
C PRO A 524 -7.66 -10.98 40.51
N GLN A 525 -8.64 -10.48 39.75
CA GLN A 525 -8.87 -9.03 39.52
C GLN A 525 -8.90 -8.18 40.82
N THR A 526 -9.42 -8.73 41.91
CA THR A 526 -9.42 -8.09 43.22
C THR A 526 -8.01 -7.83 43.79
N PHE A 527 -7.02 -8.62 43.39
CA PHE A 527 -5.61 -8.46 43.79
C PHE A 527 -4.91 -7.38 42.96
N GLN A 528 -5.20 -7.32 41.66
CA GLN A 528 -4.76 -6.21 40.80
C GLN A 528 -5.21 -4.85 41.35
N ALA A 529 -6.49 -4.73 41.73
CA ALA A 529 -7.04 -3.50 42.29
C ALA A 529 -6.35 -3.08 43.60
N PHE A 530 -5.86 -4.04 44.39
CA PHE A 530 -5.07 -3.76 45.58
C PHE A 530 -3.65 -3.30 45.23
N TYR A 531 -2.98 -4.01 44.31
CA TYR A 531 -1.62 -3.69 43.87
C TYR A 531 -1.54 -2.25 43.32
N GLN A 532 -2.46 -1.89 42.42
CA GLN A 532 -2.49 -0.57 41.79
C GLN A 532 -2.84 0.56 42.77
N ALA A 533 -3.57 0.27 43.84
CA ALA A 533 -3.99 1.28 44.82
C ALA A 533 -2.91 1.60 45.86
N ASP A 534 -2.14 0.59 46.28
CA ASP A 534 -1.31 0.68 47.48
C ASP A 534 0.20 0.54 47.23
N ASP A 535 0.66 0.26 46.00
CA ASP A 535 2.06 -0.05 45.64
C ASP A 535 2.72 -0.98 46.67
N PRO A 536 2.40 -2.29 46.58
CA PRO A 536 2.27 -3.08 47.78
C PRO A 536 3.63 -3.40 48.42
N SER A 537 3.95 -2.65 49.47
CA SER A 537 4.99 -3.05 50.42
C SER A 537 4.61 -4.35 51.14
N LEU A 538 5.60 -5.11 51.61
CA LEU A 538 5.41 -6.30 52.48
C LEU A 538 4.39 -6.07 53.62
N ALA A 539 4.36 -4.86 54.18
CA ALA A 539 3.45 -4.46 55.25
C ALA A 539 2.00 -4.21 54.78
N SER A 540 1.79 -3.88 53.51
CA SER A 540 0.47 -3.68 52.91
C SER A 540 -0.19 -5.02 52.53
N LEU A 541 0.59 -5.99 52.01
CA LEU A 541 0.12 -7.34 51.69
C LEU A 541 -0.43 -8.07 52.92
N GLY A 542 0.16 -7.82 54.10
CA GLY A 542 -0.34 -8.32 55.38
C GLY A 542 -1.68 -7.72 55.85
N LYS A 543 -2.14 -6.62 55.24
CA LYS A 543 -3.41 -5.94 55.57
C LYS A 543 -4.56 -6.32 54.63
N LEU A 544 -4.29 -7.09 53.58
CA LEU A 544 -5.31 -7.61 52.67
C LEU A 544 -6.41 -8.33 53.47
N ASN A 545 -7.66 -7.90 53.32
CA ASN A 545 -8.80 -8.58 53.95
C ASN A 545 -9.15 -9.84 53.12
N PRO A 546 -8.83 -11.05 53.59
CA PRO A 546 -9.06 -12.27 52.84
C PRO A 546 -10.54 -12.58 52.59
N ALA A 547 -11.46 -11.95 53.33
CA ALA A 547 -12.90 -12.08 53.07
C ALA A 547 -13.35 -11.34 51.80
N ALA A 548 -12.59 -10.35 51.32
CA ALA A 548 -12.89 -9.62 50.08
C ALA A 548 -12.65 -10.46 48.82
N PHE A 549 -11.87 -11.55 48.93
CA PHE A 549 -11.46 -12.43 47.83
C PHE A 549 -12.27 -13.75 47.77
N LYS A 550 -13.36 -13.85 48.55
CA LYS A 550 -14.11 -15.11 48.78
C LYS A 550 -15.21 -15.44 47.75
N ALA A 551 -15.25 -14.82 46.57
CA ALA A 551 -16.41 -14.97 45.68
C ALA A 551 -16.15 -15.55 44.28
N SER A 552 -14.92 -15.63 43.78
CA SER A 552 -14.66 -16.31 42.50
C SER A 552 -14.08 -17.69 42.76
N ARG A 553 -14.85 -18.74 42.42
CA ARG A 553 -14.25 -20.03 42.08
C ARG A 553 -13.35 -19.73 40.87
N ASN A 554 -12.04 -19.78 41.09
CA ASN A 554 -10.91 -19.79 40.14
C ASN A 554 -9.73 -19.09 40.82
N HIS A 555 -8.74 -19.89 41.22
CA HIS A 555 -7.52 -19.48 41.91
C HIS A 555 -6.36 -19.42 40.91
N ILE A 556 -5.34 -18.55 41.09
CA ILE A 556 -4.00 -18.68 40.44
C ILE A 556 -2.93 -18.05 41.34
N PHE A 557 -1.79 -18.63 41.78
CA PHE A 557 -0.93 -19.79 41.44
C PHE A 557 -0.01 -19.67 40.21
N ILE A 558 1.25 -19.23 40.40
CA ILE A 558 2.36 -19.58 39.49
C ILE A 558 3.16 -20.74 40.09
N ALA A 559 3.26 -21.80 39.30
CA ALA A 559 4.09 -22.96 39.52
C ALA A 559 4.15 -23.72 38.19
N ALA A 560 5.28 -23.72 37.47
CA ALA A 560 5.46 -24.61 36.32
C ALA A 560 6.89 -25.11 36.18
N ASP A 561 7.03 -26.35 35.72
CA ASP A 561 8.31 -27.08 35.60
C ASP A 561 9.30 -26.47 34.59
N ASP A 562 8.91 -25.51 33.75
CA ASP A 562 9.80 -24.83 32.80
C ASP A 562 9.34 -23.39 32.47
N LEU A 563 9.08 -22.57 33.50
CA LEU A 563 8.85 -21.13 33.33
C LEU A 563 10.18 -20.36 33.45
N LYS A 564 10.71 -19.87 32.32
CA LYS A 564 11.84 -18.93 32.31
C LYS A 564 11.30 -17.51 32.52
N LEU A 565 11.41 -16.98 33.74
CA LEU A 565 11.06 -15.59 34.06
C LEU A 565 12.31 -14.70 33.97
N TYR A 566 12.26 -13.65 33.17
CA TYR A 566 13.32 -12.64 33.08
C TYR A 566 12.74 -11.25 33.38
N ALA A 567 12.95 -10.75 34.61
CA ALA A 567 12.51 -9.43 35.05
C ALA A 567 13.52 -8.85 36.07
N PRO A 568 13.85 -7.53 36.01
CA PRO A 568 14.65 -6.85 37.03
C PRO A 568 13.84 -6.35 38.25
N GLY A 569 12.51 -6.55 38.30
CA GLY A 569 11.62 -6.12 39.39
C GLY A 569 11.28 -7.18 40.45
N ASP A 570 10.31 -6.86 41.34
CA ASP A 570 9.88 -7.72 42.44
C ASP A 570 8.89 -8.81 41.94
N ILE A 571 9.20 -10.09 42.16
CA ILE A 571 8.27 -11.20 41.87
C ILE A 571 7.47 -11.53 43.13
N VAL A 572 6.14 -11.33 43.10
CA VAL A 572 5.25 -11.57 44.25
C VAL A 572 4.44 -12.86 44.05
N GLN A 573 4.78 -13.94 44.77
CA GLN A 573 4.05 -15.21 44.75
C GLN A 573 3.09 -15.32 45.95
N LEU A 574 1.78 -15.40 45.70
CA LEU A 574 0.76 -15.67 46.72
C LEU A 574 -0.03 -16.93 46.33
N ASN A 575 -0.01 -17.94 47.20
CA ASN A 575 -0.67 -19.21 46.92
C ASN A 575 -1.64 -19.51 48.08
N THR A 576 -2.93 -19.65 47.73
CA THR A 576 -4.00 -19.99 48.68
C THR A 576 -4.90 -21.05 48.06
N GLY A 577 -4.88 -22.26 48.62
CA GLY A 577 -5.82 -23.30 48.22
C GLY A 577 -5.93 -24.40 49.28
N SER A 578 -7.15 -24.66 49.73
CA SER A 578 -7.49 -25.85 50.49
C SER A 578 -8.35 -26.79 49.64
N GLY A 579 -7.80 -27.97 49.35
CA GLY A 579 -8.53 -29.24 49.21
C GLY A 579 -9.65 -29.33 48.18
N VAL A 580 -9.30 -29.46 46.90
CA VAL A 580 -9.86 -30.45 45.94
C VAL A 580 -8.80 -30.66 44.85
N ASP A 581 -8.57 -31.91 44.41
CA ASP A 581 -7.69 -32.23 43.27
C ASP A 581 -8.24 -31.64 41.96
N GLY A 582 -7.93 -30.36 41.70
CA GLY A 582 -8.00 -29.75 40.38
C GLY A 582 -6.65 -29.94 39.70
N ARG A 583 -6.65 -30.51 38.49
CA ARG A 583 -5.45 -30.73 37.68
C ARG A 583 -4.92 -29.39 37.16
N GLY A 584 -4.17 -28.71 38.02
CA GLY A 584 -3.18 -27.68 37.66
C GLY A 584 -1.77 -28.29 37.68
N VAL A 585 -0.80 -27.51 37.20
CA VAL A 585 0.59 -27.93 36.95
C VAL A 585 1.22 -28.72 38.12
N VAL A 586 1.76 -29.91 37.82
CA VAL A 586 2.37 -30.84 38.80
C VAL A 586 3.88 -30.82 38.64
N PHE A 587 4.63 -30.28 39.60
CA PHE A 587 6.09 -30.43 39.60
C PHE A 587 6.49 -31.89 39.86
N LYS A 588 7.23 -32.49 38.94
CA LYS A 588 7.92 -33.77 39.18
C LYS A 588 9.43 -33.60 39.09
N VAL A 589 10.12 -34.15 40.09
CA VAL A 589 11.60 -34.23 40.16
C VAL A 589 12.15 -34.84 38.86
N ALA A 590 12.92 -34.04 38.12
CA ALA A 590 13.49 -34.42 36.84
C ALA A 590 14.48 -35.58 36.97
N ALA A 591 14.36 -36.54 36.05
CA ALA A 591 15.50 -37.28 35.57
C ALA A 591 15.62 -37.00 34.06
N VAL A 592 16.72 -36.32 33.71
CA VAL A 592 17.24 -36.07 32.36
C VAL A 592 16.45 -35.05 31.53
N ASP A 593 16.64 -33.76 31.84
CA ASP A 593 16.76 -32.61 30.91
C ASP A 593 17.13 -31.38 31.78
N GLU A 594 18.23 -30.70 31.45
CA GLU A 594 18.87 -29.68 32.31
C GLU A 594 18.07 -28.37 32.33
N GLY A 595 17.25 -28.17 33.37
CA GLY A 595 16.73 -26.86 33.76
C GLY A 595 17.81 -26.05 34.48
N VAL A 596 18.52 -25.19 33.75
CA VAL A 596 19.46 -24.21 34.30
C VAL A 596 18.80 -22.84 34.33
N VAL A 597 18.67 -22.23 35.51
CA VAL A 597 18.45 -20.78 35.63
C VAL A 597 19.76 -20.13 35.21
N ASN A 598 19.80 -19.61 33.99
CA ASN A 598 20.97 -18.93 33.46
C ASN A 598 20.68 -17.42 33.53
N PRO A 599 21.12 -16.71 34.58
CA PRO A 599 21.09 -15.26 34.57
C PRO A 599 22.11 -14.78 33.53
N SER A 600 21.65 -14.32 32.37
CA SER A 600 22.50 -13.51 31.50
C SER A 600 22.27 -12.04 31.87
N GLY A 601 23.04 -11.51 32.82
CA GLY A 601 22.88 -10.15 33.35
C GLY A 601 22.43 -10.13 34.82
N ASP A 602 22.03 -8.96 35.30
CA ASP A 602 21.47 -8.78 36.65
C ASP A 602 20.05 -9.38 36.65
N GLY A 603 19.92 -10.60 37.20
CA GLY A 603 18.62 -11.26 37.42
C GLY A 603 17.70 -10.46 38.38
N PRO A 604 16.52 -10.98 38.74
CA PRO A 604 15.59 -10.26 39.61
C PRO A 604 16.28 -9.78 40.91
N GLU A 605 16.12 -8.49 41.25
CA GLU A 605 16.75 -7.89 42.44
C GLU A 605 16.28 -8.57 43.74
N ARG A 606 15.08 -9.17 43.72
CA ARG A 606 14.50 -9.89 44.86
C ARG A 606 13.48 -10.95 44.43
N VAL A 607 13.62 -12.17 44.97
CA VAL A 607 12.60 -13.22 44.85
C VAL A 607 12.02 -13.48 46.25
N VAL A 608 10.77 -13.07 46.48
CA VAL A 608 10.13 -13.16 47.80
C VAL A 608 9.15 -14.34 47.84
N LEU A 609 9.56 -15.41 48.54
CA LEU A 609 8.76 -16.62 48.74
C LEU A 609 8.06 -16.57 50.10
N PHE A 610 6.72 -16.49 50.11
CA PHE A 610 5.92 -16.52 51.34
C PHE A 610 5.50 -17.95 51.71
N GLY A 611 5.92 -18.46 52.88
CA GLY A 611 5.50 -19.78 53.35
C GLY A 611 6.07 -20.22 54.70
N VAL A 612 5.54 -21.33 55.23
CA VAL A 612 6.05 -22.04 56.42
C VAL A 612 6.73 -23.33 55.96
N VAL A 613 7.98 -23.51 56.36
CA VAL A 613 8.75 -24.75 56.14
C VAL A 613 8.48 -25.69 57.31
N ILE A 614 8.05 -26.92 57.00
CA ILE A 614 7.91 -27.99 57.99
C ILE A 614 9.15 -28.87 57.89
N ARG A 615 9.95 -28.90 58.95
CA ARG A 615 11.13 -29.78 59.04
C ARG A 615 10.69 -31.24 59.23
N GLU A 616 11.58 -32.20 59.02
CA GLU A 616 11.29 -33.64 59.20
C GLU A 616 10.72 -33.98 60.59
N ASP A 617 11.02 -33.18 61.62
CA ASP A 617 10.52 -33.33 62.98
C ASP A 617 9.12 -32.74 63.22
N GLY A 618 8.48 -32.20 62.18
CA GLY A 618 7.16 -31.58 62.23
C GLY A 618 7.16 -30.15 62.79
N THR A 619 8.32 -29.56 63.08
CA THR A 619 8.42 -28.16 63.50
C THR A 619 8.20 -27.20 62.33
N ARG A 620 7.47 -26.11 62.62
CA ARG A 620 7.07 -25.08 61.65
C ARG A 620 7.98 -23.86 61.81
N VAL A 621 8.71 -23.50 60.77
CA VAL A 621 9.60 -22.34 60.74
C VAL A 621 9.29 -21.46 59.54
N THR A 622 9.60 -20.16 59.60
CA THR A 622 9.46 -19.25 58.44
C THR A 622 10.48 -19.61 57.36
N SER A 623 10.25 -19.21 56.10
CA SER A 623 11.28 -19.31 55.03
C SER A 623 12.62 -18.69 55.46
N TYR A 624 12.56 -17.57 56.21
CA TYR A 624 13.70 -16.94 56.89
C TYR A 624 14.40 -17.87 57.89
N SER A 625 13.66 -18.46 58.84
CA SER A 625 14.23 -19.34 59.89
C SER A 625 14.51 -20.78 59.42
N ALA A 626 14.14 -21.10 58.19
CA ALA A 626 14.64 -22.27 57.44
C ALA A 626 15.98 -22.00 56.73
N GLY A 627 16.49 -20.76 56.75
CA GLY A 627 17.77 -20.40 56.13
C GLY A 627 17.70 -20.28 54.60
N LEU A 628 16.52 -20.04 54.04
CA LEU A 628 16.29 -20.05 52.58
C LEU A 628 16.62 -18.72 51.90
N GLU A 629 16.72 -17.61 52.64
CA GLU A 629 16.94 -16.28 52.04
C GLU A 629 18.36 -16.03 51.50
N PRO A 630 19.48 -16.50 52.10
CA PRO A 630 20.80 -16.25 51.51
C PRO A 630 21.25 -17.31 50.50
N ARG A 631 20.57 -18.46 50.38
CA ARG A 631 21.18 -19.68 49.78
C ARG A 631 20.44 -20.28 48.57
N ILE A 632 19.29 -19.75 48.17
CA ILE A 632 18.60 -20.22 46.94
C ILE A 632 19.33 -19.73 45.66
N LEU A 633 20.12 -18.66 45.78
CA LEU A 633 20.90 -18.07 44.67
C LEU A 633 22.44 -18.21 44.85
N PHE A 634 22.90 -18.98 45.83
CA PHE A 634 24.33 -19.05 46.20
C PHE A 634 25.02 -20.27 45.54
N PRO A 635 25.91 -20.09 44.55
CA PRO A 635 26.56 -21.20 43.83
C PRO A 635 27.64 -21.93 44.64
N GLY A 636 27.87 -21.52 45.90
CA GLY A 636 29.04 -21.89 46.68
C GLY A 636 30.24 -21.00 46.34
N THR A 637 31.22 -20.93 47.23
CA THR A 637 32.48 -20.22 46.98
C THR A 637 33.64 -21.20 46.99
N THR A 638 34.54 -21.07 46.01
CA THR A 638 35.81 -21.81 45.98
C THR A 638 36.98 -20.86 46.21
N ASP A 639 38.03 -21.34 46.87
CA ASP A 639 39.27 -20.58 46.97
C ASP A 639 39.98 -20.48 45.62
N ALA A 640 41.04 -19.67 45.55
CA ALA A 640 41.87 -19.50 44.34
C ALA A 640 42.59 -20.79 43.87
N SER A 641 42.46 -21.89 44.61
CA SER A 641 42.98 -23.21 44.26
C SER A 641 41.87 -24.20 43.84
N GLY A 642 40.62 -23.75 43.76
CA GLY A 642 39.47 -24.54 43.32
C GLY A 642 38.86 -25.46 44.40
N ASN A 643 39.23 -25.27 45.68
CA ASN A 643 38.62 -26.04 46.77
C ASN A 643 37.38 -25.31 47.31
N VAL A 644 36.31 -26.06 47.57
CA VAL A 644 35.04 -25.50 48.07
C VAL A 644 35.23 -25.01 49.52
N VAL A 645 34.95 -23.73 49.74
CA VAL A 645 35.06 -23.02 51.03
C VAL A 645 33.68 -22.91 51.69
N GLU A 646 32.63 -22.71 50.90
CA GLU A 646 31.23 -22.85 51.34
C GLU A 646 30.46 -23.71 50.33
N GLU A 647 29.80 -24.77 50.84
CA GLU A 647 29.02 -25.67 50.00
C GLU A 647 27.64 -25.06 49.64
N PRO A 648 27.17 -25.24 48.38
CA PRO A 648 25.77 -25.03 48.04
C PRO A 648 24.90 -26.06 48.78
N LEU A 649 23.59 -25.77 48.93
CA LEU A 649 22.65 -26.67 49.60
C LEU A 649 22.56 -28.03 48.87
N GLU A 650 23.12 -29.09 49.45
CA GLU A 650 23.03 -30.45 48.90
C GLU A 650 21.64 -31.09 49.08
N LYS A 651 21.31 -31.84 48.03
CA LYS A 651 20.04 -32.46 47.65
C LYS A 651 19.82 -33.78 48.40
N SER A 652 19.10 -33.80 49.54
CA SER A 652 18.70 -35.12 50.11
C SER A 652 17.43 -35.21 50.97
N ALA A 653 16.60 -34.18 51.11
CA ALA A 653 15.30 -34.31 51.77
C ALA A 653 14.18 -33.65 50.97
N ASP A 654 13.09 -34.39 50.73
CA ASP A 654 11.86 -33.87 50.12
C ASP A 654 11.28 -32.76 51.00
N TYR A 655 11.39 -31.50 50.56
CA TYR A 655 10.72 -30.39 51.24
C TYR A 655 9.23 -30.39 50.85
N ARG A 656 8.36 -30.64 51.83
CA ARG A 656 6.90 -30.52 51.67
C ARG A 656 6.45 -29.15 52.16
N PHE A 657 5.96 -28.32 51.25
CA PHE A 657 5.42 -27.00 51.56
C PHE A 657 3.96 -27.12 51.98
N ASN A 658 3.58 -26.51 53.11
CA ASN A 658 2.20 -26.18 53.42
C ASN A 658 2.10 -24.66 53.51
N LEU A 659 1.44 -24.07 52.53
CA LEU A 659 1.27 -22.62 52.44
C LEU A 659 0.20 -22.14 53.42
N CYS A 660 0.49 -21.02 54.09
CA CYS A 660 -0.44 -20.41 55.02
C CYS A 660 -1.63 -19.76 54.29
N ILE A 661 -2.81 -19.95 54.87
CA ILE A 661 -4.05 -19.35 54.37
C ILE A 661 -4.19 -17.97 55.00
N ILE A 662 -4.16 -16.93 54.18
CA ILE A 662 -4.57 -15.59 54.63
C ILE A 662 -6.07 -15.67 54.93
N GLY A 663 -6.45 -15.52 56.21
CA GLY A 663 -7.86 -15.52 56.66
C GLY A 663 -8.29 -16.62 57.61
N ASP A 664 -7.39 -17.48 58.05
CA ASP A 664 -7.60 -18.32 59.22
C ASP A 664 -6.85 -17.74 60.42
N SER A 665 -7.59 -17.35 61.46
CA SER A 665 -7.05 -16.82 62.71
C SER A 665 -6.14 -17.80 63.47
N VAL A 666 -6.08 -19.06 63.05
CA VAL A 666 -5.22 -20.09 63.66
C VAL A 666 -3.92 -20.31 62.87
N SER A 667 -3.80 -19.86 61.60
CA SER A 667 -2.62 -20.14 60.75
C SER A 667 -1.65 -18.99 60.52
N CYS A 668 -2.01 -17.74 60.79
CA CYS A 668 -1.10 -16.59 60.70
C CYS A 668 -1.39 -15.58 61.82
N SER A 669 -0.42 -15.33 62.70
CA SER A 669 -0.48 -14.17 63.61
C SER A 669 0.22 -12.97 62.96
N ASN A 670 -0.33 -11.77 63.16
CA ASN A 670 0.26 -10.48 62.73
C ASN A 670 1.70 -10.23 63.24
N ALA A 671 2.19 -11.07 64.16
CA ALA A 671 3.57 -11.01 64.65
C ALA A 671 4.59 -11.52 63.61
N LEU A 672 4.23 -12.50 62.78
CA LEU A 672 5.15 -13.15 61.82
C LEU A 672 5.49 -12.27 60.61
N LEU A 673 4.65 -11.29 60.28
CA LEU A 673 4.89 -10.33 59.19
C LEU A 673 5.69 -9.10 59.64
N ARG A 674 5.80 -8.86 60.96
CA ARG A 674 6.50 -7.71 61.54
C ARG A 674 8.00 -7.97 61.81
N GLU A 675 8.40 -9.25 61.87
CA GLU A 675 9.80 -9.66 62.11
C GLU A 675 10.67 -9.71 60.84
N ALA A 676 10.08 -9.56 59.66
CA ALA A 676 10.78 -9.57 58.36
C ALA A 676 11.11 -8.17 57.81
N GLU A 677 10.87 -7.10 58.58
CA GLU A 677 11.49 -5.81 58.29
C GLU A 677 13.00 -5.94 58.57
N PRO A 678 13.90 -5.50 57.67
CA PRO A 678 15.32 -5.54 57.96
C PRO A 678 15.57 -4.63 59.17
N THR A 679 16.00 -5.20 60.28
CA THR A 679 16.74 -4.46 61.31
C THR A 679 18.02 -3.94 60.67
N ALA A 680 17.95 -2.74 60.10
CA ALA A 680 19.11 -1.93 59.77
C ALA A 680 19.79 -1.54 61.08
N GLY A 681 20.67 -2.41 61.59
CA GLY A 681 21.41 -2.15 62.80
C GLY A 681 22.13 -3.38 63.33
N VAL A 682 23.46 -3.28 63.39
CA VAL A 682 24.41 -4.18 64.07
C VAL A 682 24.86 -5.42 63.27
N ALA A 683 25.79 -5.16 62.34
CA ALA A 683 26.85 -6.10 62.06
C ALA A 683 27.76 -6.27 63.30
N GLY A 684 28.06 -7.52 63.66
CA GLY A 684 29.24 -7.88 64.45
C GLY A 684 29.03 -8.13 65.94
N SER A 685 28.76 -9.38 66.32
CA SER A 685 29.64 -10.22 67.17
C SER A 685 28.91 -11.47 67.69
N ASP A 686 29.66 -12.57 67.66
CA ASP A 686 29.32 -13.95 68.05
C ASP A 686 28.82 -14.06 69.53
N PRO A 687 28.04 -15.10 69.89
CA PRO A 687 27.30 -15.19 71.14
C PRO A 687 28.14 -15.78 72.27
N ASN A 688 27.93 -15.33 73.50
CA ASN A 688 28.23 -16.16 74.66
C ASN A 688 27.20 -15.93 75.79
N PRO A 689 26.67 -17.00 76.42
CA PRO A 689 25.64 -16.91 77.44
C PRO A 689 26.25 -16.81 78.85
N TYR A 690 25.47 -16.27 79.79
CA TYR A 690 25.76 -15.96 81.21
C TYR A 690 26.40 -14.59 81.47
N VAL A 691 25.61 -13.65 82.02
CA VAL A 691 25.67 -13.15 83.41
C VAL A 691 24.38 -12.36 83.71
N ALA A 692 23.90 -12.47 84.95
CA ALA A 692 22.69 -11.87 85.53
C ALA A 692 22.68 -10.33 85.56
N GLY A 693 21.48 -9.71 85.60
CA GLY A 693 21.28 -8.26 85.76
C GLY A 693 21.68 -7.71 87.16
N PRO A 694 21.26 -6.49 87.59
CA PRO A 694 20.36 -5.51 86.96
C PRO A 694 20.89 -4.03 87.01
N ASP A 695 19.99 -3.08 86.74
CA ASP A 695 19.97 -1.63 87.09
C ASP A 695 20.54 -0.54 86.13
N LEU A 696 19.58 0.27 85.64
CA LEU A 696 19.44 1.73 85.78
C LEU A 696 20.68 2.64 85.54
N SER A 697 20.56 3.54 84.54
CA SER A 697 20.55 5.00 84.78
C SER A 697 20.34 5.80 83.48
N PHE A 698 19.44 6.77 83.53
CA PHE A 698 19.40 7.96 82.66
C PHE A 698 20.39 9.01 83.18
N ASP A 699 20.87 9.85 82.27
CA ASP A 699 21.42 11.22 82.41
C ASP A 699 22.49 11.39 81.32
N ASP A 700 22.70 12.53 80.68
CA ASP A 700 22.00 13.80 80.45
C ASP A 700 23.02 14.63 79.61
N GLU A 701 22.59 15.78 79.11
CA GLU A 701 23.41 16.93 78.67
C GLU A 701 23.91 16.97 77.21
N ASP A 702 23.17 17.75 76.40
CA ASP A 702 23.58 19.07 75.88
C ASP A 702 25.03 19.23 75.39
N ASP A 703 25.21 19.61 74.11
CA ASP A 703 25.47 21.01 73.73
C ASP A 703 25.98 21.15 72.28
N GLN A 704 25.32 22.09 71.59
CA GLN A 704 25.92 23.17 70.79
C GLN A 704 26.56 22.92 69.39
N ASP A 705 25.93 23.64 68.46
CA ASP A 705 26.52 24.60 67.52
C ASP A 705 26.96 24.15 66.13
N GLY A 706 26.37 24.80 65.13
CA GLY A 706 26.91 24.89 63.78
C GLY A 706 25.90 25.33 62.73
N GLU A 707 25.42 26.57 62.80
CA GLU A 707 24.70 27.22 61.70
C GLU A 707 25.54 27.32 60.42
N GLY A 708 24.88 27.28 59.27
CA GLY A 708 25.53 27.36 57.96
C GLY A 708 24.53 27.49 56.81
N ASP A 709 23.85 28.62 56.82
CA ASP A 709 22.74 29.10 56.02
C ASP A 709 22.97 29.22 54.48
N LEU A 710 21.84 29.33 53.75
CA LEU A 710 21.62 29.89 52.40
C LEU A 710 22.01 29.04 51.17
N GLY A 711 21.17 28.84 50.14
CA GLY A 711 19.86 29.41 49.83
C GLY A 711 19.56 29.28 48.32
N GLY A 712 18.27 29.43 47.96
CA GLY A 712 17.81 29.64 46.57
C GLY A 712 16.96 28.47 46.02
N VAL A 713 15.65 28.36 46.29
CA VAL A 713 14.51 29.18 45.78
C VAL A 713 14.37 28.98 44.26
N ALA A 714 13.36 28.28 43.73
CA ALA A 714 11.94 28.65 43.57
C ALA A 714 11.26 27.43 42.89
N ALA A 715 9.96 27.17 42.83
CA ALA A 715 8.69 27.75 43.29
C ALA A 715 7.64 26.66 42.91
N THR A 716 6.86 26.10 43.84
CA THR A 716 5.46 26.45 44.19
C THR A 716 4.40 26.29 43.10
N GLY A 717 3.27 25.66 43.47
CA GLY A 717 1.92 25.91 42.92
C GLY A 717 1.39 24.75 42.09
N ASN A 718 0.69 23.74 42.63
CA ASN A 718 -0.65 23.69 43.28
C ASN A 718 -1.84 23.76 42.30
N GLU A 719 -2.74 22.77 42.46
CA GLU A 719 -4.17 22.72 42.02
C GLU A 719 -4.41 22.34 40.54
N SER A 720 -5.32 21.45 40.14
CA SER A 720 -6.62 20.98 40.67
C SER A 720 -7.02 19.70 39.89
N LEU A 721 -7.43 18.59 40.53
CA LEU A 721 -8.79 18.25 40.96
C LEU A 721 -9.83 18.23 39.82
N TRP A 722 -10.08 17.08 39.20
CA TRP A 722 -11.43 16.70 38.71
C TRP A 722 -11.66 15.19 38.87
N GLY A 723 -12.56 14.85 39.79
CA GLY A 723 -13.23 13.57 39.95
C GLY A 723 -14.75 13.83 40.00
N ALA A 724 -15.50 12.86 39.46
CA ALA A 724 -16.87 12.94 38.95
C ALA A 724 -18.01 13.24 39.94
N GLY A 725 -19.19 13.56 39.39
CA GLY A 725 -20.47 13.47 40.13
C GLY A 725 -21.74 13.77 39.31
N VAL A 726 -22.44 12.71 38.89
CA VAL A 726 -23.92 12.58 38.80
C VAL A 726 -24.73 13.75 38.17
N ARG A 727 -24.88 13.72 36.84
CA ARG A 727 -26.16 13.60 36.10
C ARG A 727 -25.89 13.50 34.61
#